data_AF-A0A507ASH2-F1
#
_entry.id   AF-A0A507ASH2-F1
#
_cell.length_a   1.000
_cell.length_b   1.000
_cell.length_c   1.000
_cell.angle_alpha   90.00
_cell.angle_beta   90.00
_cell.angle_gamma   90.00
#
_symmetry.space_group_name_H-M   'P 1'
#
loop_
_entity.id
_entity.type
_entity.pdbx_description
1 polymer ?
#
loop_
_entity_poly.entity_id
_entity_poly.type
_entity_poly.pdbx_seq_one_letter_code
_entity_poly.pdbx_strand_id
1 'polypeptide(L)'
;MAWKTWVVSLLAGAASVRAVAPPLAAPIIPGRYIVEFQDGQDGGAFIDSIAHEADKKMDLNYKLFKGASIKFHDAEKSVETAAKVASMPAVKAIWPVRRYSIPEYTLHWAGGAEAAVGMTKRQAPNNQNDTFSTHIMTQVDKLKAEGYFGEGIKIAVIDTGVDYKHPDLGGCFGPGCLVSFGTDLVGDQFNGKNTPVPDPDPYDGCNGHGTHVAGIIAAQGNNQFGVLGAAPGVTLGSYRVFGCNGDVPNDVLIAAYNQAFEAGADIITASIGGPSGWSEDPWAVVVSRIVDQGVPCTTSAGNSGATGMFFASTASNGKGVTSVASVDNTKAPILYTNGTYTIDGGDEVSFGYTPGTPGDWKNVSLPLWAVNFNTTDAANGCDPYPADTPDLSGHVVLVRRGTCTFVQKASNAAAHGAKYVMFYNNVPGTIAADAAGTKGITAIGMVTGEQGESWIKQLAAGTKIVISTTDPMTAPKTLVNSDNFMTPGYLSTFTSWGPTNEAEIKPQFSAPGGLILSTYPLPLGGYAVVSGTSMACPMTAAIYALIMNVRKTKDPRVIESVLSATANPNIFHNGLSPSRFLAPVPQQGAGLIQAHDAAHATSLLSVSSLAFNDTDNHIPMQNFTISNTGRTSIVYKLSNVLAATAYTYANDSTIFPDTFPNDMVTSGASIAFGPSESVTIPAGQRRVISVSPKPPADVDPKRLAVYSGYIAINGSDGSSLSLPYMGVVGSLHKATVLDPSDTYLSDSRARGPGGSATDRPPRAAGNTTFVLPPPGHANDTGYANSSLPQINVNLAMGSPLVRVDVVPVLLCRNASMAHDALGVMSLGQPPEYPVEYASRGSFSTTWDGKLGGGDVGGGKEKEGVYAPPGTYKFVVRALHIFGDKGEAAEYDVAETVPFRIRRRIITVVLAITGLALLVYIVTSLYDFANLFGIFKPHSGIRISQEGVELLHSQTTPDPRPRQRDAAGALAGGAADLHRSQPGLGTQGEQFYIYGCAQDPALARSEDLAEVAQKQSANLAQSDAKLWFTDNSHKFLEEHFPWFVKTYDGYKFPIQRVDVLRYFLLRHYGGIYMDMDNGCAASLEAVTYIPAFTTDGGHGALSNNIIGGQPGHPWFMLLTENLIPWNWNWFLPYVIISYSSGQWFVTAMFERYHRLLQSDHTVKGFEGTWAPLHHVLMDSRPGHDPWVFWTQVHGGTWTNWDSAMFGWIGENILIIVGGAVAFGALTIWCCCRCCARQKKSDGYKPLEGQELDHV
;
A
#
# COMPACT_ATOMS: atom_id res chain seq x y z
N MET A 1 2.85 -26.28 -45.37
CA MET A 1 3.74 -26.53 -44.20
C MET A 1 3.49 -25.43 -43.17
N ALA A 2 2.42 -25.56 -42.39
CA ALA A 2 1.76 -24.45 -41.67
C ALA A 2 1.57 -24.73 -40.17
N TRP A 3 2.57 -25.30 -39.50
CA TRP A 3 2.41 -25.75 -38.10
C TRP A 3 3.59 -25.49 -37.14
N LYS A 4 4.54 -24.62 -37.47
CA LYS A 4 5.70 -24.36 -36.60
C LYS A 4 5.98 -22.89 -36.20
N THR A 5 5.12 -21.94 -36.55
CA THR A 5 5.34 -20.51 -36.25
C THR A 5 4.59 -19.98 -35.01
N TRP A 6 3.91 -20.83 -34.23
CA TRP A 6 3.03 -20.42 -33.13
C TRP A 6 3.67 -20.39 -31.73
N VAL A 7 4.97 -20.63 -31.57
CA VAL A 7 5.58 -20.86 -30.24
C VAL A 7 6.50 -19.72 -29.76
N VAL A 8 6.80 -18.68 -30.56
CA VAL A 8 7.76 -17.63 -30.14
C VAL A 8 7.11 -16.28 -29.77
N SER A 9 5.78 -16.14 -29.90
CA SER A 9 5.05 -14.94 -29.47
C SER A 9 4.60 -14.95 -28.00
N LEU A 10 5.03 -15.94 -27.21
CA LEU A 10 4.53 -16.23 -25.86
C LEU A 10 5.30 -15.57 -24.69
N LEU A 11 6.33 -14.75 -24.93
CA LEU A 11 7.19 -14.23 -23.85
C LEU A 11 7.28 -12.70 -23.71
N ALA A 12 6.49 -11.92 -24.46
CA ALA A 12 6.48 -10.45 -24.34
C ALA A 12 5.11 -9.84 -24.00
N GLY A 13 4.11 -10.67 -23.67
CA GLY A 13 2.75 -10.26 -23.29
C GLY A 13 2.34 -10.69 -21.87
N ALA A 14 3.25 -11.26 -21.09
CA ALA A 14 3.05 -11.45 -19.66
C ALA A 14 3.63 -10.22 -18.95
N ALA A 15 2.90 -9.10 -18.98
CA ALA A 15 2.88 -8.30 -17.77
C ALA A 15 2.45 -9.27 -16.68
N SER A 16 3.32 -9.53 -15.72
CA SER A 16 2.97 -10.28 -14.52
C SER A 16 1.77 -9.56 -13.91
N VAL A 17 0.57 -10.07 -14.21
CA VAL A 17 -0.61 -9.86 -13.38
C VAL A 17 -0.25 -10.58 -12.09
N ARG A 18 0.52 -9.92 -11.22
CA ARG A 18 0.49 -10.23 -9.80
C ARG A 18 -0.99 -10.22 -9.47
N ALA A 19 -1.49 -11.29 -8.86
CA ALA A 19 -2.76 -11.25 -8.17
C ALA A 19 -2.71 -10.05 -7.23
N VAL A 20 -3.29 -8.94 -7.65
CA VAL A 20 -3.41 -7.75 -6.83
C VAL A 20 -4.42 -8.17 -5.77
N ALA A 21 -3.98 -8.18 -4.50
CA ALA A 21 -4.90 -8.40 -3.40
C ALA A 21 -6.08 -7.43 -3.58
N PRO A 22 -7.34 -7.90 -3.53
CA PRO A 22 -8.48 -7.02 -3.72
C PRO A 22 -8.40 -5.86 -2.73
N PRO A 23 -8.68 -4.61 -3.17
CA PRO A 23 -8.55 -3.45 -2.30
C PRO A 23 -9.46 -3.63 -1.07
N LEU A 24 -8.90 -3.26 0.09
CA LEU A 24 -9.51 -3.41 1.41
C LEU A 24 -10.81 -2.60 1.50
N ALA A 25 -11.75 -3.04 2.36
CA ALA A 25 -12.89 -2.20 2.73
C ALA A 25 -12.43 -0.82 3.24
N ALA A 26 -13.16 0.25 2.89
CA ALA A 26 -12.78 1.62 3.24
C ALA A 26 -12.61 1.78 4.77
N PRO A 27 -11.45 2.27 5.25
CA PRO A 27 -11.13 2.29 6.67
C PRO A 27 -12.01 3.26 7.46
N ILE A 28 -12.45 2.82 8.64
CA ILE A 28 -13.26 3.62 9.58
C ILE A 28 -12.36 4.59 10.37
N ILE A 29 -12.85 5.80 10.65
CA ILE A 29 -12.22 6.75 11.58
C ILE A 29 -12.67 6.43 13.00
N PRO A 30 -11.77 6.03 13.92
CA PRO A 30 -12.14 5.68 15.29
C PRO A 30 -12.89 6.80 16.00
N GLY A 31 -14.03 6.45 16.61
CA GLY A 31 -14.84 7.37 17.41
C GLY A 31 -15.66 8.41 16.64
N ARG A 32 -15.61 8.42 15.29
CA ARG A 32 -16.30 9.42 14.46
C ARG A 32 -17.50 8.81 13.74
N TYR A 33 -18.66 9.45 13.89
CA TYR A 33 -19.95 8.95 13.40
C TYR A 33 -20.77 10.05 12.73
N ILE A 34 -21.55 9.67 11.72
CA ILE A 34 -22.60 10.49 11.13
C ILE A 34 -23.91 10.09 11.80
N VAL A 35 -24.62 11.06 12.38
CA VAL A 35 -25.96 10.87 12.95
C VAL A 35 -26.97 11.57 12.03
N GLU A 36 -27.96 10.84 11.54
CA GLU A 36 -29.16 11.39 10.90
C GLU A 36 -30.28 11.50 11.95
N PHE A 37 -30.96 12.64 11.98
CA PHE A 37 -32.07 12.92 12.89
C PHE A 37 -33.41 12.50 12.29
N GLN A 38 -34.38 12.20 13.16
CA GLN A 38 -35.77 12.00 12.74
C GLN A 38 -36.37 13.29 12.19
N ASP A 39 -37.32 13.14 11.27
CA ASP A 39 -37.98 14.29 10.64
C ASP A 39 -38.67 15.18 11.70
N GLY A 40 -38.40 16.49 11.67
CA GLY A 40 -38.99 17.47 12.59
C GLY A 40 -38.30 17.60 13.96
N GLN A 41 -37.24 16.85 14.23
CA GLN A 41 -36.44 17.01 15.46
C GLN A 41 -35.45 18.19 15.37
N ASP A 42 -35.21 18.86 16.50
CA ASP A 42 -34.19 19.90 16.61
C ASP A 42 -32.81 19.27 16.85
N GLY A 43 -31.97 19.29 15.82
CA GLY A 43 -30.61 18.78 15.89
C GLY A 43 -29.72 19.54 16.88
N GLY A 44 -29.99 20.82 17.17
CA GLY A 44 -29.27 21.59 18.17
C GLY A 44 -29.50 21.05 19.58
N ALA A 45 -30.78 20.84 19.93
CA ALA A 45 -31.16 20.24 21.21
C ALA A 45 -30.60 18.82 21.38
N PHE A 46 -30.56 18.01 20.31
CA PHE A 46 -29.91 16.69 20.34
C PHE A 46 -28.40 16.81 20.61
N ILE A 47 -27.69 17.66 19.87
CA ILE A 47 -26.23 17.85 20.05
C ILE A 47 -25.92 18.35 21.47
N ASP A 48 -26.71 19.28 22.00
CA ASP A 48 -26.57 19.76 23.37
C ASP A 48 -26.79 18.63 24.39
N SER A 49 -27.74 17.72 24.12
CA SER A 49 -28.00 16.58 24.99
C SER A 49 -26.84 15.59 25.07
N ILE A 50 -26.04 15.46 24.01
CA ILE A 50 -24.86 14.57 23.95
C ILE A 50 -23.53 15.31 24.08
N ALA A 51 -23.53 16.62 24.37
CA ALA A 51 -22.32 17.43 24.41
C ALA A 51 -21.30 17.00 25.49
N HIS A 52 -21.76 16.24 26.48
CA HIS A 52 -20.91 15.63 27.51
C HIS A 52 -20.27 14.31 27.06
N GLU A 53 -20.74 13.72 25.96
CA GLU A 53 -20.23 12.45 25.40
C GLU A 53 -19.50 12.63 24.07
N ALA A 54 -19.83 13.67 23.30
CA ALA A 54 -19.30 13.89 21.96
C ALA A 54 -19.13 15.37 21.60
N ASP A 55 -18.11 15.66 20.79
CA ASP A 55 -17.98 16.92 20.08
C ASP A 55 -18.68 16.84 18.73
N LYS A 56 -19.43 17.88 18.36
CA LYS A 56 -19.80 18.11 16.95
C LYS A 56 -18.53 18.39 16.14
N LYS A 57 -18.30 17.62 15.08
CA LYS A 57 -17.20 17.83 14.11
C LYS A 57 -17.66 18.49 12.84
N MET A 58 -18.89 18.24 12.40
CA MET A 58 -19.48 18.91 11.25
C MET A 58 -20.98 19.03 11.45
N ASP A 59 -21.52 20.18 11.06
CA ASP A 59 -22.96 20.36 10.95
C ASP A 59 -23.41 19.84 9.58
N LEU A 60 -24.32 18.86 9.57
CA LEU A 60 -24.86 18.28 8.34
C LEU A 60 -26.36 18.61 8.23
N ASN A 61 -26.77 19.78 8.72
CA ASN A 61 -28.16 20.25 8.68
C ASN A 61 -28.55 20.84 7.31
N TYR A 62 -28.65 19.99 6.30
CA TYR A 62 -29.01 20.34 4.93
C TYR A 62 -30.48 20.02 4.62
N LYS A 63 -30.98 20.44 3.46
CA LYS A 63 -32.38 20.22 3.06
C LYS A 63 -32.74 18.73 2.92
N LEU A 64 -31.84 17.90 2.38
CA LEU A 64 -32.09 16.48 2.08
C LEU A 64 -31.43 15.50 3.07
N PHE A 65 -30.66 16.04 3.99
CA PHE A 65 -30.02 15.30 5.05
C PHE A 65 -29.99 16.18 6.29
N LYS A 66 -30.64 15.73 7.37
CA LYS A 66 -30.68 16.43 8.65
C LYS A 66 -29.83 15.64 9.64
N GLY A 67 -28.64 16.13 9.95
CA GLY A 67 -27.73 15.38 10.80
C GLY A 67 -26.53 16.17 11.31
N ALA A 68 -25.60 15.44 11.90
CA ALA A 68 -24.31 15.97 12.30
C ALA A 68 -23.24 14.87 12.23
N SER A 69 -22.00 15.27 11.94
CA SER A 69 -20.84 14.43 12.24
C SER A 69 -20.39 14.72 13.66
N ILE A 70 -20.23 13.68 14.46
CA ILE A 70 -19.80 13.75 15.85
C ILE A 70 -18.54 12.92 16.06
N LYS A 71 -17.73 13.32 17.03
CA LYS A 71 -16.65 12.49 17.57
C LYS A 71 -16.87 12.33 19.06
N PHE A 72 -17.04 11.10 19.50
CA PHE A 72 -17.12 10.80 20.92
C PHE A 72 -15.81 11.20 21.63
N HIS A 73 -15.93 11.79 22.81
CA HIS A 73 -14.79 12.18 23.65
C HIS A 73 -13.96 10.95 24.02
N ASP A 74 -14.66 9.86 24.32
CA ASP A 74 -14.11 8.53 24.52
C ASP A 74 -14.27 7.73 23.20
N ALA A 75 -13.33 7.92 22.27
CA ALA A 75 -13.27 7.15 21.02
C ALA A 75 -13.23 5.63 21.27
N GLU A 76 -12.78 5.27 22.46
CA GLU A 76 -12.56 3.94 22.96
C GLU A 76 -13.89 3.28 23.42
N LYS A 77 -14.91 4.06 23.82
CA LYS A 77 -16.29 3.61 24.09
C LYS A 77 -17.27 3.90 22.96
N SER A 78 -16.77 4.38 21.83
CA SER A 78 -17.59 4.99 20.80
C SER A 78 -18.68 4.10 20.20
N VAL A 79 -18.49 2.78 20.09
CA VAL A 79 -19.55 1.87 19.63
C VAL A 79 -20.69 1.73 20.65
N GLU A 80 -20.38 1.65 21.95
CA GLU A 80 -21.40 1.62 23.00
C GLU A 80 -22.20 2.91 23.02
N THR A 81 -21.49 4.05 22.98
CA THR A 81 -22.12 5.36 22.93
C THR A 81 -22.92 5.54 21.64
N ALA A 82 -22.40 5.07 20.50
CA ALA A 82 -23.14 5.07 19.23
C ALA A 82 -24.42 4.23 19.29
N ALA A 83 -24.41 3.05 19.93
CA ALA A 83 -25.61 2.22 20.10
C ALA A 83 -26.65 2.88 21.02
N LYS A 84 -26.20 3.53 22.11
CA LYS A 84 -27.07 4.34 22.98
C LYS A 84 -27.70 5.48 22.21
N VAL A 85 -26.89 6.23 21.46
CA VAL A 85 -27.33 7.31 20.58
C VAL A 85 -28.32 6.79 19.53
N ALA A 86 -28.06 5.65 18.89
CA ALA A 86 -28.95 5.02 17.91
C ALA A 86 -30.35 4.72 18.47
N SER A 87 -30.44 4.39 19.76
CA SER A 87 -31.70 4.09 20.44
C SER A 87 -32.50 5.33 20.86
N MET A 88 -31.92 6.53 20.76
CA MET A 88 -32.59 7.76 21.14
C MET A 88 -33.72 8.08 20.15
N PRO A 89 -34.91 8.51 20.61
CA PRO A 89 -36.04 8.82 19.74
C PRO A 89 -35.76 9.91 18.69
N ALA A 90 -34.75 10.74 18.91
CA ALA A 90 -34.36 11.81 17.99
C ALA A 90 -33.49 11.31 16.82
N VAL A 91 -32.94 10.09 16.90
CA VAL A 91 -32.02 9.54 15.90
C VAL A 91 -32.77 8.62 14.94
N LYS A 92 -32.55 8.85 13.65
CA LYS A 92 -33.07 8.05 12.55
C LYS A 92 -32.10 6.95 12.15
N ALA A 93 -30.82 7.30 12.09
CA ALA A 93 -29.74 6.38 11.80
C ALA A 93 -28.40 6.95 12.29
N ILE A 94 -27.44 6.07 12.51
CA ILE A 94 -26.06 6.44 12.86
C ILE A 94 -25.11 5.50 12.11
N TRP A 95 -24.05 6.06 11.53
CA TRP A 95 -23.06 5.30 10.77
C TRP A 95 -21.63 5.71 11.15
N PRO A 96 -20.67 4.78 11.13
CA PRO A 96 -19.26 5.13 11.25
C PRO A 96 -18.80 5.95 10.04
N VAL A 97 -17.91 6.92 10.29
CA VAL A 97 -17.27 7.68 9.21
C VAL A 97 -16.16 6.85 8.57
N ARG A 98 -16.18 6.73 7.24
CA ARG A 98 -15.20 6.00 6.43
C ARG A 98 -14.34 6.95 5.62
N ARG A 99 -13.06 6.60 5.39
CA ARG A 99 -12.15 7.37 4.53
C ARG A 99 -12.00 6.75 3.16
N TYR A 100 -11.98 7.59 2.14
CA TYR A 100 -11.80 7.25 0.75
C TYR A 100 -10.58 8.00 0.21
N SER A 101 -9.70 7.29 -0.47
CA SER A 101 -8.53 7.91 -1.09
C SER A 101 -8.92 8.62 -2.39
N ILE A 102 -8.06 9.54 -2.84
CA ILE A 102 -8.12 10.04 -4.21
C ILE A 102 -8.09 8.82 -5.15
N PRO A 103 -8.96 8.75 -6.18
CA PRO A 103 -9.02 7.59 -7.05
C PRO A 103 -7.65 7.27 -7.66
N GLU A 104 -7.33 5.99 -7.77
CA GLU A 104 -6.18 5.58 -8.56
C GLU A 104 -6.46 5.84 -10.05
N TYR A 105 -5.63 6.66 -10.70
CA TYR A 105 -5.68 6.93 -12.12
C TYR A 105 -4.30 6.78 -12.74
N THR A 106 -4.24 6.52 -14.04
CA THR A 106 -2.97 6.45 -14.75
C THR A 106 -2.69 7.80 -15.39
N LEU A 107 -1.73 8.53 -14.81
CA LEU A 107 -1.12 9.68 -15.48
C LEU A 107 -0.13 9.14 -16.53
N HIS A 108 -0.52 9.21 -17.80
CA HIS A 108 0.39 8.82 -18.89
C HIS A 108 1.45 9.90 -19.10
N TRP A 109 1.06 11.17 -18.88
CA TRP A 109 1.93 12.33 -19.07
C TRP A 109 1.32 13.62 -18.50
N ALA A 110 2.17 14.55 -18.04
CA ALA A 110 1.81 15.93 -17.69
C ALA A 110 2.80 16.93 -18.34
N GLY A 111 2.31 18.13 -18.66
CA GLY A 111 3.12 19.21 -19.23
C GLY A 111 4.17 19.71 -18.25
N GLY A 112 5.26 20.25 -18.77
CA GLY A 112 6.24 20.95 -17.97
C GLY A 112 5.93 22.46 -17.92
N ALA A 113 6.29 23.14 -16.84
CA ALA A 113 6.04 24.57 -16.67
C ALA A 113 7.02 25.44 -17.47
N GLU A 114 6.50 26.52 -18.04
CA GLU A 114 7.21 27.61 -18.74
C GLU A 114 7.97 27.25 -20.03
N ALA A 115 7.22 27.04 -21.13
CA ALA A 115 7.77 27.18 -22.49
C ALA A 115 7.20 28.45 -23.15
N ALA A 116 8.04 29.48 -23.25
CA ALA A 116 7.79 30.64 -24.09
C ALA A 116 7.69 30.22 -25.57
N VAL A 117 6.56 30.58 -26.19
CA VAL A 117 6.33 30.94 -27.61
C VAL A 117 7.30 30.30 -28.64
N GLY A 118 6.87 29.21 -29.27
CA GLY A 118 7.60 28.52 -30.35
C GLY A 118 6.72 27.62 -31.24
N MET A 119 5.72 28.24 -31.87
CA MET A 119 4.89 27.83 -33.03
C MET A 119 4.97 26.38 -33.59
N THR A 120 3.85 25.65 -33.51
CA THR A 120 3.05 25.29 -34.69
C THR A 120 1.56 25.31 -34.30
N LYS A 121 0.82 26.32 -34.79
CA LYS A 121 -0.63 26.35 -34.64
C LYS A 121 -1.21 25.13 -35.34
N ARG A 122 -2.06 24.35 -34.65
CA ARG A 122 -3.19 23.71 -35.34
C ARG A 122 -3.85 24.83 -36.14
N GLN A 123 -4.02 24.66 -37.45
CA GLN A 123 -4.80 25.62 -38.24
C GLN A 123 -6.00 26.02 -37.40
N ALA A 124 -6.10 27.33 -37.11
CA ALA A 124 -7.18 27.86 -36.29
C ALA A 124 -8.47 27.20 -36.77
N PRO A 125 -9.31 26.65 -35.88
CA PRO A 125 -10.57 26.10 -36.31
C PRO A 125 -11.31 27.25 -36.97
N ASN A 126 -11.44 27.17 -38.30
CA ASN A 126 -12.64 27.72 -38.91
C ASN A 126 -13.78 27.05 -38.13
N ASN A 127 -14.57 27.88 -37.44
CA ASN A 127 -15.62 27.60 -36.45
C ASN A 127 -16.71 26.58 -36.86
N GLN A 128 -16.36 25.41 -37.42
CA GLN A 128 -17.39 24.48 -37.94
C GLN A 128 -17.17 22.98 -37.67
N ASN A 129 -15.98 22.46 -37.34
CA ASN A 129 -15.83 21.01 -37.12
C ASN A 129 -15.03 20.69 -35.85
N ASP A 130 -15.73 20.33 -34.78
CA ASP A 130 -15.16 19.66 -33.60
C ASP A 130 -14.58 18.30 -34.03
N THR A 131 -13.31 18.07 -33.73
CA THR A 131 -12.54 16.90 -34.19
C THR A 131 -11.93 16.14 -33.02
N PHE A 132 -12.34 16.44 -31.80
CA PHE A 132 -11.89 15.73 -30.61
C PHE A 132 -12.45 14.31 -30.66
N SER A 133 -11.57 13.30 -30.62
CA SER A 133 -11.98 11.90 -30.86
C SER A 133 -13.03 11.43 -29.85
N THR A 134 -12.94 11.90 -28.61
CA THR A 134 -13.92 11.60 -27.55
C THR A 134 -15.29 12.23 -27.82
N HIS A 135 -15.34 13.41 -28.46
CA HIS A 135 -16.59 14.03 -28.88
C HIS A 135 -17.22 13.29 -30.06
N ILE A 136 -16.40 12.86 -31.03
CA ILE A 136 -16.86 12.05 -32.17
C ILE A 136 -17.42 10.71 -31.70
N MET A 137 -16.70 10.03 -30.78
CA MET A 137 -17.13 8.73 -30.22
C MET A 137 -18.50 8.81 -29.55
N THR A 138 -18.84 9.96 -28.97
CA THR A 138 -20.07 10.20 -28.22
C THR A 138 -21.10 11.05 -28.96
N GLN A 139 -20.81 11.45 -30.21
CA GLN A 139 -21.63 12.35 -31.02
C GLN A 139 -21.84 13.77 -30.45
N VAL A 140 -20.99 14.20 -29.51
CA VAL A 140 -21.00 15.57 -28.95
C VAL A 140 -20.65 16.60 -30.03
N ASP A 141 -19.78 16.24 -30.96
CA ASP A 141 -19.41 17.05 -32.12
C ASP A 141 -20.63 17.49 -32.93
N LYS A 142 -21.60 16.59 -33.12
CA LYS A 142 -22.85 16.87 -33.85
C LYS A 142 -23.72 17.89 -33.11
N LEU A 143 -23.90 17.74 -31.80
CA LEU A 143 -24.69 18.69 -30.99
C LEU A 143 -24.07 20.08 -30.95
N LYS A 144 -22.74 20.15 -30.91
CA LYS A 144 -22.02 21.43 -30.98
C LYS A 144 -22.13 22.08 -32.35
N ALA A 145 -22.12 21.29 -33.43
CA ALA A 145 -22.38 21.79 -34.77
C ALA A 145 -23.80 22.38 -34.92
N GLU A 146 -24.77 21.90 -34.12
CA GLU A 146 -26.12 22.47 -34.01
C GLU A 146 -26.21 23.71 -33.10
N GLY A 147 -25.11 24.08 -32.43
CA GLY A 147 -25.04 25.25 -31.55
C GLY A 147 -25.41 24.99 -30.08
N TYR A 148 -25.44 23.73 -29.65
CA TYR A 148 -25.64 23.38 -28.24
C TYR A 148 -24.29 23.26 -27.51
N PHE A 149 -24.09 24.11 -26.50
CA PHE A 149 -22.85 24.18 -25.71
C PHE A 149 -23.06 24.01 -24.20
N GLY A 150 -24.29 23.82 -23.73
CA GLY A 150 -24.60 23.67 -22.30
C GLY A 150 -25.02 24.98 -21.59
N GLU A 151 -25.34 26.01 -22.37
CA GLU A 151 -25.73 27.33 -21.88
C GLU A 151 -26.85 27.25 -20.82
N GLY A 152 -26.66 28.00 -19.73
CA GLY A 152 -27.63 28.10 -18.63
C GLY A 152 -27.75 26.85 -17.74
N ILE A 153 -26.88 25.85 -17.91
CA ILE A 153 -26.80 24.68 -17.03
C ILE A 153 -25.63 24.83 -16.06
N LYS A 154 -25.85 24.52 -14.79
CA LYS A 154 -24.84 24.51 -13.73
C LYS A 154 -24.36 23.09 -13.43
N ILE A 155 -23.05 22.85 -13.54
CA ILE A 155 -22.44 21.57 -13.16
C ILE A 155 -21.51 21.79 -11.96
N ALA A 156 -21.79 21.12 -10.84
CA ALA A 156 -20.91 21.10 -9.69
C ALA A 156 -19.95 19.90 -9.76
N VAL A 157 -18.65 20.18 -9.66
CA VAL A 157 -17.56 19.21 -9.63
C VAL A 157 -17.11 19.04 -8.18
N ILE A 158 -17.25 17.83 -7.63
CA ILE A 158 -16.74 17.46 -6.30
C ILE A 158 -15.46 16.66 -6.50
N ASP A 159 -14.30 17.26 -6.18
CA ASP A 159 -12.99 16.70 -6.53
C ASP A 159 -11.84 17.33 -5.70
N THR A 160 -10.59 17.29 -6.17
CA THR A 160 -9.39 17.87 -5.53
C THR A 160 -9.32 19.39 -5.59
N GLY A 161 -10.31 20.03 -6.23
CA GLY A 161 -10.32 21.45 -6.56
C GLY A 161 -10.00 21.70 -8.04
N VAL A 162 -9.96 22.97 -8.44
CA VAL A 162 -9.75 23.37 -9.84
C VAL A 162 -8.78 24.54 -9.90
N ASP A 163 -7.75 24.44 -10.74
CA ASP A 163 -6.96 25.58 -11.18
C ASP A 163 -7.81 26.45 -12.13
N TYR A 164 -8.70 27.25 -11.57
CA TYR A 164 -9.52 28.18 -12.34
C TYR A 164 -8.70 29.33 -12.95
N LYS A 165 -7.42 29.48 -12.60
CA LYS A 165 -6.51 30.44 -13.24
C LYS A 165 -6.02 29.92 -14.59
N HIS A 166 -6.24 28.64 -14.88
CA HIS A 166 -5.99 28.06 -16.19
C HIS A 166 -6.79 28.82 -17.28
N PRO A 167 -6.16 29.34 -18.35
CA PRO A 167 -6.85 30.17 -19.34
C PRO A 167 -8.03 29.47 -20.04
N ASP A 168 -7.91 28.16 -20.29
CA ASP A 168 -9.01 27.37 -20.86
C ASP A 168 -10.15 27.13 -19.88
N LEU A 169 -9.98 27.43 -18.60
CA LEU A 169 -11.02 27.36 -17.57
C LEU A 169 -11.52 28.76 -17.17
N GLY A 170 -11.26 29.76 -18.00
CA GLY A 170 -11.76 31.14 -17.85
C GLY A 170 -10.81 32.07 -17.11
N GLY A 171 -9.79 31.57 -16.40
CA GLY A 171 -8.77 32.38 -15.75
C GLY A 171 -9.22 33.14 -14.48
N CYS A 172 -10.41 32.87 -13.95
CA CYS A 172 -10.94 33.52 -12.75
C CYS A 172 -11.96 32.64 -12.01
N PHE A 173 -12.25 33.00 -10.75
CA PHE A 173 -13.24 32.35 -9.90
C PHE A 173 -14.28 33.34 -9.38
N GLY A 174 -15.54 32.89 -9.31
CA GLY A 174 -16.66 33.64 -8.75
C GLY A 174 -17.65 34.14 -9.80
N PRO A 175 -18.66 34.94 -9.39
CA PRO A 175 -19.74 35.36 -10.28
C PRO A 175 -19.23 36.00 -11.58
N GLY A 176 -19.66 35.46 -12.72
CA GLY A 176 -19.26 35.92 -14.05
C GLY A 176 -18.05 35.18 -14.65
N CYS A 177 -17.41 34.29 -13.90
CA CYS A 177 -16.36 33.39 -14.38
C CYS A 177 -16.94 32.04 -14.83
N LEU A 178 -16.18 31.26 -15.61
CA LEU A 178 -16.59 29.90 -15.95
C LEU A 178 -16.76 29.03 -14.69
N VAL A 179 -15.76 29.07 -13.79
CA VAL A 179 -15.86 28.52 -12.44
C VAL A 179 -16.47 29.58 -11.53
N SER A 180 -17.79 29.52 -11.33
CA SER A 180 -18.57 30.60 -10.74
C SER A 180 -18.89 30.44 -9.26
N PHE A 181 -18.90 29.22 -8.74
CA PHE A 181 -19.34 28.91 -7.38
C PHE A 181 -18.62 27.69 -6.80
N GLY A 182 -18.84 27.41 -5.52
CA GLY A 182 -18.19 26.33 -4.80
C GLY A 182 -17.28 26.83 -3.68
N THR A 183 -16.52 25.93 -3.07
CA THR A 183 -15.72 26.20 -1.87
C THR A 183 -14.67 25.11 -1.66
N ASP A 184 -13.63 25.39 -0.88
CA ASP A 184 -12.79 24.39 -0.27
C ASP A 184 -13.38 23.94 1.08
N LEU A 185 -13.67 22.65 1.21
CA LEU A 185 -14.20 22.07 2.45
C LEU A 185 -13.10 21.62 3.42
N VAL A 186 -11.83 21.62 3.01
CA VAL A 186 -10.77 20.91 3.73
C VAL A 186 -9.44 21.64 3.86
N GLY A 187 -9.01 22.41 2.86
CA GLY A 187 -7.72 23.11 2.82
C GLY A 187 -6.54 22.22 2.35
N ASP A 188 -5.46 22.87 1.89
CA ASP A 188 -4.29 22.22 1.28
C ASP A 188 -3.62 21.13 2.13
N GLN A 189 -3.54 21.35 3.44
CA GLN A 189 -2.84 20.47 4.38
C GLN A 189 -3.71 19.31 4.88
N PHE A 190 -4.94 19.20 4.40
CA PHE A 190 -5.83 18.13 4.80
C PHE A 190 -5.35 16.78 4.28
N ASN A 191 -5.28 15.78 5.16
CA ASN A 191 -4.81 14.43 4.82
C ASN A 191 -5.84 13.34 5.18
N GLY A 192 -7.07 13.73 5.52
CA GLY A 192 -8.15 12.82 5.93
C GLY A 192 -8.14 12.45 7.41
N LYS A 193 -7.07 12.78 8.16
CA LYS A 193 -6.94 12.47 9.60
C LYS A 193 -6.91 13.72 10.48
N ASN A 194 -6.43 14.84 9.96
CA ASN A 194 -6.46 16.12 10.64
C ASN A 194 -7.83 16.80 10.53
N THR A 195 -8.02 17.88 11.29
CA THR A 195 -9.23 18.70 11.21
C THR A 195 -9.22 19.46 9.87
N PRO A 196 -10.31 19.43 9.09
CA PRO A 196 -10.41 20.25 7.87
C PRO A 196 -10.36 21.74 8.24
N VAL A 197 -9.75 22.54 7.38
CA VAL A 197 -9.71 24.00 7.46
C VAL A 197 -10.36 24.56 6.19
N PRO A 198 -11.70 24.66 6.16
CA PRO A 198 -12.44 25.11 4.98
C PRO A 198 -12.17 26.59 4.70
N ASP A 199 -12.22 26.96 3.43
CA ASP A 199 -12.16 28.34 2.96
C ASP A 199 -12.92 28.50 1.62
N PRO A 200 -13.25 29.73 1.19
CA PRO A 200 -14.10 29.93 0.02
C PRO A 200 -13.39 29.71 -1.32
N ASP A 201 -12.09 29.43 -1.36
CA ASP A 201 -11.27 29.35 -2.58
C ASP A 201 -10.95 27.88 -2.97
N PRO A 202 -11.66 27.28 -3.95
CA PRO A 202 -11.47 25.87 -4.33
C PRO A 202 -10.28 25.65 -5.28
N TYR A 203 -9.24 26.48 -5.18
CA TYR A 203 -8.07 26.45 -6.05
C TYR A 203 -7.25 25.16 -5.86
N ASP A 204 -6.87 24.49 -6.96
CA ASP A 204 -5.97 23.33 -6.92
C ASP A 204 -4.71 23.61 -7.73
N GLY A 205 -3.61 23.89 -7.02
CA GLY A 205 -2.28 24.08 -7.63
C GLY A 205 -1.33 22.89 -7.47
N CYS A 206 -1.78 21.77 -6.89
CA CYS A 206 -0.89 20.74 -6.37
C CYS A 206 -1.28 19.30 -6.69
N ASN A 207 -2.56 18.99 -6.93
CA ASN A 207 -3.00 17.64 -7.24
C ASN A 207 -3.32 17.49 -8.73
N GLY A 208 -4.31 18.23 -9.22
CA GLY A 208 -4.65 18.37 -10.64
C GLY A 208 -5.76 17.48 -11.17
N HIS A 209 -6.23 16.48 -10.41
CA HIS A 209 -7.31 15.60 -10.85
C HIS A 209 -8.61 16.38 -11.16
N GLY A 210 -9.06 17.25 -10.26
CA GLY A 210 -10.26 18.06 -10.48
C GLY A 210 -10.12 19.09 -11.60
N THR A 211 -8.91 19.61 -11.84
CA THR A 211 -8.63 20.48 -12.99
C THR A 211 -8.75 19.72 -14.31
N HIS A 212 -8.34 18.45 -14.35
CA HIS A 212 -8.50 17.58 -15.53
C HIS A 212 -9.97 17.27 -15.81
N VAL A 213 -10.72 16.94 -14.76
CA VAL A 213 -12.17 16.73 -14.79
C VAL A 213 -12.90 17.97 -15.32
N ALA A 214 -12.57 19.17 -14.82
CA ALA A 214 -13.18 20.43 -15.27
C ALA A 214 -12.92 20.72 -16.76
N GLY A 215 -11.72 20.42 -17.27
CA GLY A 215 -11.38 20.61 -18.69
C GLY A 215 -12.18 19.72 -19.63
N ILE A 216 -12.46 18.47 -19.24
CA ILE A 216 -13.29 17.54 -20.04
C ILE A 216 -14.70 18.13 -20.23
N ILE A 217 -15.21 18.79 -19.21
CA ILE A 217 -16.53 19.42 -19.24
C ILE A 217 -16.48 20.69 -20.09
N ALA A 218 -15.61 21.65 -19.74
CA ALA A 218 -15.80 23.03 -20.18
C ALA A 218 -14.53 23.76 -20.65
N ALA A 219 -13.45 23.07 -21.01
CA ALA A 219 -12.29 23.74 -21.60
C ALA A 219 -12.69 24.57 -22.84
N GLN A 220 -12.23 25.81 -22.93
CA GLN A 220 -12.72 26.77 -23.94
C GLN A 220 -12.12 26.57 -25.35
N GLY A 221 -11.12 25.70 -25.54
CA GLY A 221 -10.53 25.45 -26.87
C GLY A 221 -9.48 26.47 -27.31
N ASN A 222 -9.12 27.45 -26.47
CA ASN A 222 -8.24 28.56 -26.81
C ASN A 222 -6.76 28.26 -26.52
N ASN A 223 -6.32 27.03 -26.82
CA ASN A 223 -4.97 26.55 -26.51
C ASN A 223 -4.26 25.89 -27.69
N GLN A 224 -2.95 25.74 -27.53
CA GLN A 224 -2.05 25.18 -28.55
C GLN A 224 -2.29 23.70 -28.88
N PHE A 225 -2.92 22.96 -27.97
CA PHE A 225 -3.25 21.54 -28.16
C PHE A 225 -4.67 21.31 -28.69
N GLY A 226 -5.48 22.38 -28.79
CA GLY A 226 -6.88 22.32 -29.19
C GLY A 226 -7.77 21.55 -28.21
N VAL A 227 -7.41 21.49 -26.93
CA VAL A 227 -8.22 20.89 -25.86
C VAL A 227 -9.52 21.65 -25.72
N LEU A 228 -10.64 20.98 -25.95
CA LEU A 228 -11.97 21.58 -25.98
C LEU A 228 -12.91 20.71 -25.14
N GLY A 229 -13.67 21.32 -24.25
CA GLY A 229 -14.66 20.64 -23.42
C GLY A 229 -15.88 20.21 -24.23
N ALA A 230 -16.60 19.23 -23.70
CA ALA A 230 -17.82 18.72 -24.31
C ALA A 230 -18.98 19.73 -24.23
N ALA A 231 -19.08 20.50 -23.14
CA ALA A 231 -20.09 21.52 -22.91
C ALA A 231 -19.46 22.84 -22.41
N PRO A 232 -18.76 23.60 -23.28
CA PRO A 232 -18.01 24.80 -22.88
C PRO A 232 -18.86 25.99 -22.43
N GLY A 233 -20.18 25.97 -22.66
CA GLY A 233 -21.14 27.02 -22.26
C GLY A 233 -21.79 26.80 -20.89
N VAL A 234 -21.42 25.75 -20.16
CA VAL A 234 -21.94 25.52 -18.79
C VAL A 234 -21.34 26.52 -17.81
N THR A 235 -22.01 26.67 -16.67
CA THR A 235 -21.39 27.26 -15.47
C THR A 235 -20.84 26.15 -14.59
N LEU A 236 -19.55 26.19 -14.25
CA LEU A 236 -18.93 25.23 -13.35
C LEU A 236 -18.98 25.71 -11.90
N GLY A 237 -19.22 24.76 -10.99
CA GLY A 237 -18.95 24.89 -9.57
C GLY A 237 -17.84 23.94 -9.15
N SER A 238 -16.97 24.35 -8.22
CA SER A 238 -15.86 23.54 -7.72
C SER A 238 -15.96 23.35 -6.20
N TYR A 239 -16.19 22.12 -5.76
CA TYR A 239 -16.21 21.74 -4.35
C TYR A 239 -14.99 20.87 -4.06
N ARG A 240 -13.98 21.48 -3.46
CA ARG A 240 -12.74 20.80 -3.11
C ARG A 240 -12.92 20.02 -1.82
N VAL A 241 -12.67 18.71 -1.88
CA VAL A 241 -12.84 17.79 -0.74
C VAL A 241 -11.56 17.06 -0.34
N PHE A 242 -10.48 17.25 -1.10
CA PHE A 242 -9.15 16.74 -0.78
C PHE A 242 -8.16 17.88 -0.58
N GLY A 243 -7.20 17.68 0.33
CA GLY A 243 -5.97 18.47 0.35
C GLY A 243 -5.05 18.07 -0.81
N CYS A 244 -3.81 18.55 -0.81
CA CYS A 244 -2.85 18.18 -1.87
C CYS A 244 -2.52 16.67 -1.88
N ASN A 245 -2.64 16.01 -0.74
CA ASN A 245 -2.42 14.57 -0.56
C ASN A 245 -3.36 14.01 0.51
N GLY A 246 -3.65 12.70 0.47
CA GLY A 246 -4.36 11.98 1.53
C GLY A 246 -5.78 11.58 1.17
N ASP A 247 -6.58 11.30 2.20
CA ASP A 247 -7.94 10.76 2.05
C ASP A 247 -9.02 11.81 2.34
N VAL A 248 -10.25 11.52 1.95
CA VAL A 248 -11.46 12.26 2.34
C VAL A 248 -12.42 11.37 3.14
N PRO A 249 -12.92 11.84 4.28
CA PRO A 249 -14.01 11.17 5.00
C PRO A 249 -15.38 11.35 4.33
N ASN A 250 -16.27 10.35 4.38
CA ASN A 250 -17.60 10.42 3.75
C ASN A 250 -18.54 11.48 4.33
N ASP A 251 -18.33 11.98 5.55
CA ASP A 251 -19.10 13.11 6.07
C ASP A 251 -18.80 14.42 5.31
N VAL A 252 -17.55 14.64 4.89
CA VAL A 252 -17.15 15.75 4.01
C VAL A 252 -17.78 15.59 2.62
N LEU A 253 -17.79 14.37 2.08
CA LEU A 253 -18.45 14.09 0.79
C LEU A 253 -19.95 14.38 0.86
N ILE A 254 -20.65 13.89 1.89
CA ILE A 254 -22.06 14.17 2.14
C ILE A 254 -22.31 15.68 2.22
N ALA A 255 -21.45 16.43 2.90
CA ALA A 255 -21.56 17.88 2.96
C ALA A 255 -21.38 18.55 1.59
N ALA A 256 -20.38 18.15 0.81
CA ALA A 256 -20.12 18.71 -0.53
C ALA A 256 -21.31 18.49 -1.49
N TYR A 257 -21.90 17.29 -1.50
CA TYR A 257 -23.08 16.98 -2.31
C TYR A 257 -24.29 17.85 -1.94
N ASN A 258 -24.55 18.01 -0.64
CA ASN A 258 -25.66 18.85 -0.20
C ASN A 258 -25.40 20.34 -0.49
N GLN A 259 -24.18 20.84 -0.31
CA GLN A 259 -23.83 22.22 -0.65
C GLN A 259 -23.95 22.50 -2.15
N ALA A 260 -23.54 21.55 -3.00
CA ALA A 260 -23.71 21.64 -4.44
C ALA A 260 -25.20 21.69 -4.84
N PHE A 261 -26.02 20.82 -4.24
CA PHE A 261 -27.47 20.82 -4.45
C PHE A 261 -28.10 22.15 -4.01
N GLU A 262 -27.76 22.66 -2.83
CA GLU A 262 -28.32 23.90 -2.28
C GLU A 262 -27.84 25.17 -3.02
N ALA A 263 -26.65 25.14 -3.62
CA ALA A 263 -26.18 26.18 -4.53
C ALA A 263 -26.94 26.20 -5.89
N GLY A 264 -27.85 25.25 -6.09
CA GLY A 264 -28.68 25.14 -7.28
C GLY A 264 -27.92 24.56 -8.47
N ALA A 265 -27.01 23.60 -8.23
CA ALA A 265 -26.44 22.80 -9.31
C ALA A 265 -27.55 22.02 -10.03
N ASP A 266 -27.48 21.98 -11.36
CA ASP A 266 -28.38 21.18 -12.19
C ASP A 266 -27.87 19.75 -12.36
N ILE A 267 -26.55 19.58 -12.27
CA ILE A 267 -25.85 18.30 -12.35
C ILE A 267 -24.74 18.32 -11.30
N ILE A 268 -24.57 17.22 -10.57
CA ILE A 268 -23.43 17.03 -9.68
C ILE A 268 -22.58 15.88 -10.24
N THR A 269 -21.29 16.11 -10.42
CA THR A 269 -20.36 15.09 -10.87
C THR A 269 -19.27 14.90 -9.82
N ALA A 270 -18.98 13.64 -9.49
CA ALA A 270 -17.89 13.29 -8.60
C ALA A 270 -17.12 12.10 -9.17
N SER A 271 -15.84 12.31 -9.42
CA SER A 271 -14.93 11.25 -9.82
C SER A 271 -14.23 10.70 -8.58
N ILE A 272 -15.01 10.22 -7.60
CA ILE A 272 -14.57 9.74 -6.29
C ILE A 272 -15.38 8.49 -5.95
N GLY A 273 -14.76 7.50 -5.32
CA GLY A 273 -15.45 6.29 -4.89
C GLY A 273 -14.55 5.32 -4.15
N GLY A 274 -15.12 4.20 -3.72
CA GLY A 274 -14.41 3.09 -3.11
C GLY A 274 -15.29 1.85 -3.06
N PRO A 275 -14.70 0.65 -2.90
CA PRO A 275 -15.46 -0.59 -2.94
C PRO A 275 -16.50 -0.65 -1.81
N SER A 276 -17.76 -0.96 -2.16
CA SER A 276 -18.86 -1.20 -1.22
C SER A 276 -19.84 -2.19 -1.83
N GLY A 277 -20.48 -1.80 -2.94
CA GLY A 277 -21.49 -2.60 -3.62
C GLY A 277 -22.86 -2.59 -2.94
N TRP A 278 -23.11 -1.70 -1.96
CA TRP A 278 -24.38 -1.58 -1.23
C TRP A 278 -25.08 -0.23 -1.40
N SER A 279 -26.33 -0.22 -1.83
CA SER A 279 -27.08 1.01 -2.11
C SER A 279 -27.49 1.78 -0.84
N GLU A 280 -27.46 1.09 0.30
CA GLU A 280 -27.83 1.55 1.64
C GLU A 280 -26.68 2.23 2.41
N ASP A 281 -25.46 2.27 1.83
CA ASP A 281 -24.35 3.05 2.38
C ASP A 281 -24.74 4.54 2.53
N PRO A 282 -24.41 5.22 3.65
CA PRO A 282 -24.90 6.57 3.94
C PRO A 282 -24.58 7.60 2.86
N TRP A 283 -23.43 7.47 2.19
CA TRP A 283 -23.08 8.37 1.11
C TRP A 283 -23.95 8.11 -0.12
N ALA A 284 -24.13 6.83 -0.51
CA ALA A 284 -25.02 6.45 -1.60
C ALA A 284 -26.48 6.86 -1.36
N VAL A 285 -26.97 6.75 -0.13
CA VAL A 285 -28.32 7.18 0.27
C VAL A 285 -28.52 8.69 0.05
N VAL A 286 -27.56 9.52 0.46
CA VAL A 286 -27.64 10.99 0.28
C VAL A 286 -27.66 11.35 -1.20
N VAL A 287 -26.79 10.74 -2.00
CA VAL A 287 -26.73 11.02 -3.46
C VAL A 287 -28.03 10.56 -4.14
N SER A 288 -28.58 9.42 -3.75
CA SER A 288 -29.88 8.94 -4.26
C SER A 288 -31.02 9.93 -3.97
N ARG A 289 -31.06 10.52 -2.77
CA ARG A 289 -32.06 11.54 -2.40
C ARG A 289 -31.93 12.81 -3.24
N ILE A 290 -30.72 13.21 -3.62
CA ILE A 290 -30.48 14.36 -4.51
C ILE A 290 -31.04 14.06 -5.90
N VAL A 291 -30.79 12.86 -6.43
CA VAL A 291 -31.35 12.42 -7.71
C VAL A 291 -32.88 12.43 -7.68
N ASP A 292 -33.50 11.95 -6.59
CA ASP A 292 -34.96 11.99 -6.43
C ASP A 292 -35.55 13.41 -6.36
N GLN A 293 -34.74 14.43 -6.12
CA GLN A 293 -35.14 15.84 -6.22
C GLN A 293 -34.92 16.44 -7.61
N GLY A 294 -34.55 15.63 -8.60
CA GLY A 294 -34.40 16.05 -9.99
C GLY A 294 -33.02 16.59 -10.36
N VAL A 295 -32.00 16.33 -9.54
CA VAL A 295 -30.60 16.71 -9.84
C VAL A 295 -29.80 15.44 -10.15
N PRO A 296 -29.53 15.12 -11.43
CA PRO A 296 -28.69 13.96 -11.78
C PRO A 296 -27.30 14.04 -11.14
N CYS A 297 -26.86 12.89 -10.64
CA CYS A 297 -25.52 12.71 -10.11
C CYS A 297 -24.75 11.68 -10.95
N THR A 298 -23.64 12.11 -11.56
CA THR A 298 -22.73 11.23 -12.30
C THR A 298 -21.54 10.85 -11.42
N THR A 299 -21.23 9.57 -11.38
CA THR A 299 -20.18 9.01 -10.52
C THR A 299 -19.37 7.96 -11.29
N SER A 300 -18.07 7.88 -11.02
CA SER A 300 -17.20 6.90 -11.67
C SER A 300 -17.51 5.48 -11.17
N ALA A 301 -17.53 4.50 -12.07
CA ALA A 301 -17.75 3.09 -11.69
C ALA A 301 -16.60 2.53 -10.83
N GLY A 302 -15.39 3.06 -10.98
CA GLY A 302 -14.16 2.60 -10.32
C GLY A 302 -13.15 2.02 -11.31
N ASN A 303 -11.91 1.88 -10.87
CA ASN A 303 -10.78 1.44 -11.70
C ASN A 303 -10.23 0.06 -11.29
N SER A 304 -11.07 -0.79 -10.68
CA SER A 304 -10.71 -2.11 -10.16
C SER A 304 -11.22 -3.25 -11.05
N GLY A 305 -11.26 -3.05 -12.37
CA GLY A 305 -11.76 -4.05 -13.34
C GLY A 305 -11.06 -5.41 -13.26
N ALA A 306 -9.78 -5.44 -12.87
CA ALA A 306 -9.04 -6.68 -12.62
C ALA A 306 -9.68 -7.57 -11.54
N THR A 307 -10.42 -6.98 -10.60
CA THR A 307 -11.05 -7.66 -9.48
C THR A 307 -12.30 -8.47 -9.89
N GLY A 308 -12.87 -8.24 -11.08
CA GLY A 308 -14.03 -8.96 -11.61
C GLY A 308 -15.38 -8.47 -11.09
N MET A 309 -16.44 -9.25 -11.31
CA MET A 309 -17.84 -8.91 -11.00
C MET A 309 -18.12 -8.68 -9.50
N PHE A 310 -19.29 -8.08 -9.20
CA PHE A 310 -19.74 -7.74 -7.84
C PHE A 310 -18.74 -6.84 -7.11
N PHE A 311 -18.30 -5.77 -7.79
CA PHE A 311 -17.31 -4.82 -7.27
C PHE A 311 -17.69 -3.35 -7.55
N ALA A 312 -18.99 -3.05 -7.43
CA ALA A 312 -19.52 -1.72 -7.63
C ALA A 312 -19.01 -0.73 -6.54
N SER A 313 -18.66 0.49 -6.97
CA SER A 313 -18.14 1.55 -6.10
C SER A 313 -19.26 2.31 -5.37
N THR A 314 -19.02 2.73 -4.13
CA THR A 314 -19.94 3.59 -3.37
C THR A 314 -20.07 4.99 -3.97
N ALA A 315 -21.21 5.60 -3.61
CA ALA A 315 -22.03 6.57 -4.29
C ALA A 315 -22.56 6.11 -5.65
N SER A 316 -21.72 5.47 -6.49
CA SER A 316 -22.14 5.05 -7.83
C SER A 316 -23.19 3.93 -7.83
N ASN A 317 -23.18 3.11 -6.79
CA ASN A 317 -24.17 2.09 -6.49
C ASN A 317 -25.50 2.64 -5.93
N GLY A 318 -25.62 3.96 -5.71
CA GLY A 318 -26.87 4.57 -5.26
C GLY A 318 -28.01 4.40 -6.27
N LYS A 319 -29.25 4.40 -5.76
CA LYS A 319 -30.47 4.26 -6.57
C LYS A 319 -30.67 5.51 -7.42
N GLY A 320 -30.85 5.32 -8.72
CA GLY A 320 -30.96 6.40 -9.71
C GLY A 320 -29.66 7.18 -9.96
N VAL A 321 -28.59 6.92 -9.21
CA VAL A 321 -27.27 7.53 -9.46
C VAL A 321 -26.68 6.94 -10.74
N THR A 322 -26.15 7.80 -11.61
CA THR A 322 -25.55 7.36 -12.87
C THR A 322 -24.09 6.96 -12.62
N SER A 323 -23.81 5.66 -12.62
CA SER A 323 -22.48 5.06 -12.59
C SER A 323 -21.94 4.93 -14.02
N VAL A 324 -20.71 5.38 -14.25
CA VAL A 324 -20.14 5.50 -15.61
C VAL A 324 -18.90 4.61 -15.79
N ALA A 325 -18.99 3.69 -16.76
CA ALA A 325 -17.86 2.86 -17.20
C ALA A 325 -16.92 3.62 -18.15
N SER A 326 -15.68 3.15 -18.26
CA SER A 326 -14.67 3.74 -19.15
C SER A 326 -14.55 2.97 -20.46
N VAL A 327 -14.52 3.71 -21.57
CA VAL A 327 -14.10 3.25 -22.91
C VAL A 327 -12.76 3.90 -23.24
N ASP A 328 -11.85 3.14 -23.83
CA ASP A 328 -10.57 3.68 -24.28
C ASP A 328 -10.75 4.51 -25.55
N ASN A 329 -10.10 5.68 -25.57
CA ASN A 329 -10.13 6.58 -26.70
C ASN A 329 -9.64 5.86 -27.98
N THR A 330 -10.28 6.14 -29.11
CA THR A 330 -9.88 5.61 -30.43
C THR A 330 -8.54 6.18 -30.90
N LYS A 331 -8.15 7.34 -30.38
CA LYS A 331 -6.85 7.95 -30.56
C LYS A 331 -6.05 7.90 -29.26
N ALA A 332 -4.74 7.77 -29.38
CA ALA A 332 -3.79 7.95 -28.29
C ALA A 332 -3.15 9.34 -28.43
N PRO A 333 -3.67 10.38 -27.74
CA PRO A 333 -2.98 11.65 -27.66
C PRO A 333 -1.69 11.45 -26.87
N ILE A 334 -0.55 11.80 -27.46
CA ILE A 334 0.75 11.76 -26.81
C ILE A 334 1.40 13.13 -26.96
N LEU A 335 1.87 13.67 -25.84
CA LEU A 335 2.60 14.93 -25.82
C LEU A 335 4.09 14.65 -25.79
N TYR A 336 4.71 14.70 -26.96
CA TYR A 336 6.14 14.50 -27.09
C TYR A 336 6.91 15.72 -26.61
N THR A 337 8.03 15.47 -25.94
CA THR A 337 9.04 16.50 -25.69
C THR A 337 9.69 16.85 -27.01
N ASN A 338 9.75 18.15 -27.32
CA ASN A 338 10.36 18.61 -28.56
C ASN A 338 11.89 18.69 -28.41
N GLY A 339 12.60 18.12 -29.37
CA GLY A 339 14.03 18.34 -29.59
C GLY A 339 14.26 18.86 -31.00
N THR A 340 15.49 19.27 -31.31
CA THR A 340 15.90 19.63 -32.68
C THR A 340 17.07 18.77 -33.12
N TYR A 341 17.20 18.55 -34.42
CA TYR A 341 18.39 17.95 -34.99
C TYR A 341 18.83 18.70 -36.26
N THR A 342 20.11 18.67 -36.55
CA THR A 342 20.67 19.17 -37.82
C THR A 342 21.29 18.03 -38.61
N ILE A 343 21.32 18.17 -39.93
CA ILE A 343 21.99 17.26 -40.86
C ILE A 343 23.13 18.05 -41.50
N ASP A 344 24.37 17.61 -41.29
CA ASP A 344 25.59 18.24 -41.83
C ASP A 344 25.68 19.76 -41.55
N GLY A 345 25.14 20.21 -40.41
CA GLY A 345 25.12 21.63 -40.03
C GLY A 345 24.13 22.50 -40.80
N GLY A 346 23.17 21.88 -41.51
CA GLY A 346 22.04 22.57 -42.12
C GLY A 346 21.00 23.07 -41.11
N ASP A 347 19.80 23.39 -41.61
CA ASP A 347 18.71 23.95 -40.79
C ASP A 347 18.29 22.99 -39.66
N GLU A 348 17.86 23.56 -38.54
CA GLU A 348 17.29 22.80 -37.42
C GLU A 348 15.92 22.22 -37.79
N VAL A 349 15.79 20.91 -37.62
CA VAL A 349 14.55 20.16 -37.83
C VAL A 349 14.01 19.70 -36.49
N SER A 350 12.74 20.00 -36.21
CA SER A 350 12.06 19.60 -34.98
C SER A 350 11.71 18.12 -35.00
N PHE A 351 11.85 17.43 -33.86
CA PHE A 351 11.37 16.07 -33.66
C PHE A 351 10.77 15.89 -32.26
N GLY A 352 9.84 14.94 -32.11
CA GLY A 352 9.26 14.58 -30.82
C GLY A 352 9.88 13.32 -30.23
N TYR A 353 10.13 13.32 -28.92
CA TYR A 353 10.56 12.13 -28.17
C TYR A 353 9.89 12.04 -26.79
N THR A 354 9.85 10.83 -26.24
CA THR A 354 9.39 10.56 -24.87
C THR A 354 10.61 10.33 -23.98
N PRO A 355 10.85 11.16 -22.94
CA PRO A 355 11.92 10.94 -21.97
C PRO A 355 11.72 9.61 -21.21
N GLY A 356 12.80 8.92 -20.88
CA GLY A 356 12.78 7.76 -20.00
C GLY A 356 13.45 8.03 -18.65
N THR A 357 13.79 6.97 -17.92
CA THR A 357 14.45 7.04 -16.61
C THR A 357 15.82 6.34 -16.68
N PRO A 358 16.94 7.02 -16.40
CA PRO A 358 17.06 8.45 -16.06
C PRO A 358 16.77 9.36 -17.27
N GLY A 359 16.41 10.63 -17.02
CA GLY A 359 15.83 11.52 -18.03
C GLY A 359 16.44 12.92 -18.13
N ASP A 360 17.67 13.12 -17.66
CA ASP A 360 18.32 14.44 -17.64
C ASP A 360 18.86 14.85 -19.02
N TRP A 361 17.96 15.30 -19.89
CA TRP A 361 18.28 15.78 -21.24
C TRP A 361 18.66 17.27 -21.30
N LYS A 362 19.04 17.87 -20.16
CA LYS A 362 19.31 19.30 -20.06
C LYS A 362 20.56 19.70 -20.84
N ASN A 363 20.37 20.59 -21.82
CA ASN A 363 21.44 21.20 -22.63
C ASN A 363 22.32 20.19 -23.37
N VAL A 364 21.74 19.08 -23.84
CA VAL A 364 22.48 18.09 -24.64
C VAL A 364 22.52 18.55 -26.08
N SER A 365 23.73 18.65 -26.66
CA SER A 365 23.92 18.84 -28.11
C SER A 365 25.09 17.96 -28.57
N LEU A 366 24.79 16.79 -29.11
CA LEU A 366 25.80 15.75 -29.40
C LEU A 366 25.50 15.01 -30.72
N PRO A 367 26.53 14.55 -31.44
CA PRO A 367 26.35 13.71 -32.63
C PRO A 367 25.65 12.39 -32.30
N LEU A 368 24.79 11.95 -33.21
CA LEU A 368 24.10 10.67 -33.14
C LEU A 368 25.00 9.54 -33.66
N TRP A 369 25.09 8.44 -32.91
CA TRP A 369 25.83 7.24 -33.29
C TRP A 369 24.91 6.02 -33.26
N ALA A 370 24.95 5.17 -34.28
CA ALA A 370 24.09 3.99 -34.38
C ALA A 370 24.87 2.70 -34.20
N VAL A 371 24.29 1.74 -33.47
CA VAL A 371 24.89 0.41 -33.22
C VAL A 371 25.13 -0.35 -34.52
N ASN A 372 24.15 -0.33 -35.43
CA ASN A 372 24.26 -0.82 -36.80
C ASN A 372 23.19 -0.13 -37.67
N PHE A 373 23.25 -0.34 -38.99
CA PHE A 373 22.32 0.26 -39.94
C PHE A 373 21.14 -0.64 -40.35
N ASN A 374 20.90 -1.75 -39.65
CA ASN A 374 19.80 -2.67 -39.93
C ASN A 374 18.56 -2.31 -39.11
N THR A 375 17.58 -1.67 -39.74
CA THR A 375 16.34 -1.24 -39.09
C THR A 375 15.42 -2.38 -38.65
N THR A 376 15.68 -3.62 -39.09
CA THR A 376 14.89 -4.81 -38.72
C THR A 376 15.55 -5.69 -37.67
N ASP A 377 16.74 -5.32 -37.18
CA ASP A 377 17.48 -6.11 -36.19
C ASP A 377 16.82 -6.05 -34.79
N ALA A 378 16.10 -7.12 -34.44
CA ALA A 378 15.44 -7.22 -33.13
C ALA A 378 16.43 -7.41 -31.96
N ALA A 379 17.68 -7.81 -32.22
CA ALA A 379 18.72 -7.98 -31.21
C ALA A 379 19.67 -6.76 -31.12
N ASN A 380 19.36 -5.67 -31.81
CA ASN A 380 20.20 -4.47 -31.88
C ASN A 380 20.61 -3.98 -30.48
N GLY A 381 21.91 -4.02 -30.21
CA GLY A 381 22.51 -3.63 -28.92
C GLY A 381 22.27 -4.57 -27.74
N CYS A 382 21.81 -5.81 -27.98
CA CYS A 382 21.66 -6.82 -26.93
C CYS A 382 22.99 -7.47 -26.53
N ASP A 383 23.89 -7.67 -27.49
CA ASP A 383 25.22 -8.20 -27.26
C ASP A 383 26.21 -7.09 -26.89
N PRO A 384 27.30 -7.39 -26.16
CA PRO A 384 28.39 -6.45 -25.94
C PRO A 384 28.90 -5.88 -27.26
N TYR A 385 29.13 -4.56 -27.33
CA TYR A 385 29.60 -3.94 -28.56
C TYR A 385 31.05 -4.39 -28.85
N PRO A 386 31.44 -4.48 -30.15
CA PRO A 386 32.78 -4.87 -30.54
C PRO A 386 33.87 -4.09 -29.80
N ALA A 387 35.02 -4.74 -29.53
CA ALA A 387 36.10 -4.13 -28.76
C ALA A 387 36.75 -2.90 -29.44
N ASP A 388 36.57 -2.77 -30.76
CA ASP A 388 36.98 -1.63 -31.58
C ASP A 388 35.93 -0.50 -31.65
N THR A 389 34.84 -0.61 -30.90
CA THR A 389 33.86 0.47 -30.77
C THR A 389 34.53 1.71 -30.15
N PRO A 390 34.35 2.92 -30.73
CA PRO A 390 34.95 4.14 -30.21
C PRO A 390 34.33 4.57 -28.88
N ASP A 391 34.99 5.50 -28.17
CA ASP A 391 34.40 6.15 -26.99
C ASP A 391 33.11 6.90 -27.36
N LEU A 392 32.01 6.50 -26.73
CA LEU A 392 30.67 7.02 -26.96
C LEU A 392 30.30 8.13 -25.97
N SER A 393 31.21 8.59 -25.11
CA SER A 393 30.96 9.66 -24.13
C SER A 393 30.53 10.99 -24.74
N GLY A 394 30.95 11.26 -25.99
CA GLY A 394 30.58 12.42 -26.79
C GLY A 394 29.42 12.20 -27.77
N HIS A 395 28.64 11.12 -27.63
CA HIS A 395 27.58 10.76 -28.58
C HIS A 395 26.22 10.52 -27.90
N VAL A 396 25.14 10.71 -28.66
CA VAL A 396 23.84 10.08 -28.36
C VAL A 396 23.80 8.74 -29.09
N VAL A 397 23.61 7.65 -28.37
CA VAL A 397 23.59 6.29 -28.95
C VAL A 397 22.17 5.91 -29.37
N LEU A 398 21.94 5.68 -30.66
CA LEU A 398 20.67 5.25 -31.23
C LEU A 398 20.54 3.73 -31.19
N VAL A 399 19.53 3.22 -30.47
CA VAL A 399 19.31 1.77 -30.28
C VAL A 399 17.87 1.39 -30.56
N ARG A 400 17.63 0.28 -31.26
CA ARG A 400 16.28 -0.23 -31.52
C ARG A 400 15.70 -0.96 -30.31
N ARG A 401 14.42 -0.74 -30.00
CA ARG A 401 13.66 -1.62 -29.10
C ARG A 401 13.57 -3.03 -29.68
N GLY A 402 13.68 -4.06 -28.84
CA GLY A 402 13.81 -5.42 -29.32
C GLY A 402 13.67 -6.48 -28.24
N THR A 403 14.40 -7.58 -28.40
CA THR A 403 14.24 -8.83 -27.63
C THR A 403 14.82 -8.78 -26.21
N CYS A 404 15.76 -7.87 -25.92
CA CYS A 404 16.37 -7.68 -24.60
C CYS A 404 15.91 -6.39 -23.92
N THR A 405 16.15 -6.28 -22.61
CA THR A 405 15.70 -5.16 -21.76
C THR A 405 16.40 -3.84 -22.10
N PHE A 406 15.76 -2.71 -21.77
CA PHE A 406 16.38 -1.38 -21.91
C PHE A 406 17.65 -1.24 -21.05
N VAL A 407 17.63 -1.77 -19.83
CA VAL A 407 18.80 -1.85 -18.93
C VAL A 407 19.97 -2.56 -19.61
N GLN A 408 19.76 -3.71 -20.26
CA GLN A 408 20.83 -4.43 -20.94
C GLN A 408 21.45 -3.60 -22.06
N LYS A 409 20.61 -3.04 -22.94
CA LYS A 409 21.05 -2.20 -24.06
C LYS A 409 21.82 -0.96 -23.59
N ALA A 410 21.30 -0.29 -22.56
CA ALA A 410 21.93 0.87 -21.96
C ALA A 410 23.27 0.51 -21.30
N SER A 411 23.36 -0.63 -20.61
CA SER A 411 24.61 -1.12 -20.01
C SER A 411 25.69 -1.44 -21.05
N ASN A 412 25.31 -2.05 -22.18
CA ASN A 412 26.24 -2.32 -23.28
C ASN A 412 26.78 -1.03 -23.91
N ALA A 413 25.94 0.00 -24.04
CA ALA A 413 26.38 1.32 -24.50
C ALA A 413 27.29 2.02 -23.46
N ALA A 414 26.92 1.97 -22.18
CA ALA A 414 27.68 2.57 -21.08
C ALA A 414 29.07 1.94 -20.91
N ALA A 415 29.23 0.66 -21.23
CA ALA A 415 30.53 -0.04 -21.22
C ALA A 415 31.55 0.59 -22.19
N HIS A 416 31.09 1.34 -23.19
CA HIS A 416 31.90 2.12 -24.13
C HIS A 416 31.77 3.63 -23.91
N GLY A 417 31.43 4.05 -22.68
CA GLY A 417 31.44 5.46 -22.26
C GLY A 417 30.17 6.25 -22.55
N ALA A 418 29.15 5.66 -23.17
CA ALA A 418 27.91 6.36 -23.51
C ALA A 418 27.20 6.91 -22.25
N LYS A 419 26.76 8.17 -22.32
CA LYS A 419 25.94 8.82 -21.28
C LYS A 419 24.49 9.03 -21.70
N TYR A 420 24.23 9.10 -23.00
CA TYR A 420 22.93 9.42 -23.57
C TYR A 420 22.51 8.34 -24.58
N VAL A 421 21.32 7.78 -24.40
CA VAL A 421 20.79 6.74 -25.29
C VAL A 421 19.41 7.14 -25.80
N MET A 422 19.25 7.20 -27.12
CA MET A 422 17.96 7.40 -27.75
C MET A 422 17.48 6.06 -28.31
N PHE A 423 16.40 5.53 -27.76
CA PHE A 423 15.75 4.36 -28.32
C PHE A 423 14.86 4.74 -29.49
N TYR A 424 14.69 3.86 -30.47
CA TYR A 424 13.57 3.96 -31.41
C TYR A 424 12.70 2.72 -31.32
N ASN A 425 11.39 2.95 -31.32
CA ASN A 425 10.40 1.91 -31.05
C ASN A 425 10.28 0.92 -32.22
N ASN A 426 9.88 -0.31 -31.94
CA ASN A 426 9.64 -1.37 -32.94
C ASN A 426 8.14 -1.59 -33.22
N VAL A 427 7.29 -0.77 -32.62
CA VAL A 427 5.84 -0.68 -32.84
C VAL A 427 5.48 0.81 -32.95
N PRO A 428 4.32 1.16 -33.53
CA PRO A 428 3.89 2.56 -33.61
C PRO A 428 3.88 3.29 -32.26
N GLY A 429 4.21 4.58 -32.26
CA GLY A 429 4.28 5.42 -31.05
C GLY A 429 5.58 5.27 -30.26
N THR A 430 5.59 5.76 -29.02
CA THR A 430 6.75 5.67 -28.10
C THR A 430 6.30 5.29 -26.70
N ILE A 431 7.22 4.78 -25.87
CA ILE A 431 7.00 4.54 -24.44
C ILE A 431 8.12 5.19 -23.64
N ALA A 432 7.82 5.55 -22.37
CA ALA A 432 8.87 5.91 -21.42
C ALA A 432 9.68 4.65 -21.09
N ALA A 433 10.93 4.61 -21.54
CA ALA A 433 11.84 3.51 -21.24
C ALA A 433 12.42 3.67 -19.82
N ASP A 434 12.69 2.56 -19.14
CA ASP A 434 13.32 2.55 -17.82
C ASP A 434 14.65 1.78 -17.86
N ALA A 435 15.72 2.47 -17.47
CA ALA A 435 17.06 1.97 -17.22
C ALA A 435 17.67 2.59 -15.94
N ALA A 436 16.85 2.90 -14.93
CA ALA A 436 17.28 3.55 -13.69
C ALA A 436 18.42 2.81 -12.95
N GLY A 437 18.56 1.51 -13.19
CA GLY A 437 19.64 0.68 -12.62
C GLY A 437 20.98 0.72 -13.35
N THR A 438 21.11 1.43 -14.49
CA THR A 438 22.33 1.43 -15.30
C THR A 438 23.30 2.54 -14.88
N LYS A 439 24.43 2.17 -14.27
CA LYS A 439 25.50 3.12 -13.91
C LYS A 439 26.10 3.77 -15.16
N GLY A 440 26.36 5.08 -15.09
CA GLY A 440 27.02 5.86 -16.16
C GLY A 440 26.07 6.50 -17.18
N ILE A 441 24.80 6.09 -17.22
CA ILE A 441 23.78 6.69 -18.07
C ILE A 441 23.16 7.90 -17.37
N THR A 442 23.14 9.04 -18.07
CA THR A 442 22.57 10.31 -17.61
C THR A 442 21.14 10.49 -18.08
N ALA A 443 20.87 10.15 -19.35
CA ALA A 443 19.52 10.21 -19.88
C ALA A 443 19.24 9.15 -20.95
N ILE A 444 18.02 8.64 -20.94
CA ILE A 444 17.44 7.86 -22.02
C ILE A 444 16.16 8.51 -22.54
N GLY A 445 15.85 8.26 -23.80
CA GLY A 445 14.65 8.76 -24.46
C GLY A 445 14.20 7.79 -25.53
N MET A 446 12.98 7.99 -26.06
CA MET A 446 12.48 7.19 -27.16
C MET A 446 11.84 8.05 -28.25
N VAL A 447 12.21 7.78 -29.50
CA VAL A 447 11.52 8.28 -30.70
C VAL A 447 10.69 7.17 -31.36
N THR A 448 9.78 7.55 -32.24
CA THR A 448 9.00 6.62 -33.06
C THR A 448 9.89 5.79 -33.97
N GLY A 449 9.40 4.62 -34.41
CA GLY A 449 10.13 3.78 -35.37
C GLY A 449 10.50 4.54 -36.65
N GLU A 450 9.57 5.31 -37.21
CA GLU A 450 9.75 6.08 -38.44
C GLU A 450 10.89 7.10 -38.33
N GLN A 451 10.98 7.79 -37.19
CA GLN A 451 12.04 8.76 -36.91
C GLN A 451 13.41 8.07 -36.78
N GLY A 452 13.47 6.96 -36.05
CA GLY A 452 14.70 6.18 -35.90
C GLY A 452 15.18 5.61 -37.23
N GLU A 453 14.29 5.03 -38.02
CA GLU A 453 14.58 4.51 -39.37
C GLU A 453 15.08 5.61 -40.32
N SER A 454 14.50 6.80 -40.25
CA SER A 454 14.95 7.98 -41.00
C SER A 454 16.39 8.38 -40.63
N TRP A 455 16.71 8.44 -39.33
CA TRP A 455 18.07 8.72 -38.88
C TRP A 455 19.07 7.63 -39.26
N ILE A 456 18.70 6.35 -39.15
CA ILE A 456 19.55 5.23 -39.58
C ILE A 456 19.88 5.35 -41.07
N LYS A 457 18.89 5.65 -41.93
CA LYS A 457 19.09 5.80 -43.37
C LYS A 457 20.07 6.94 -43.70
N GLN A 458 19.99 8.05 -42.96
CA GLN A 458 20.87 9.19 -43.12
C GLN A 458 22.30 8.90 -42.65
N LEU A 459 22.46 8.32 -41.45
CA LEU A 459 23.77 7.89 -40.93
C LEU A 459 24.45 6.87 -41.86
N ALA A 460 23.68 5.93 -42.44
CA ALA A 460 24.19 4.97 -43.42
C ALA A 460 24.66 5.63 -44.74
N ALA A 461 24.12 6.80 -45.08
CA ALA A 461 24.55 7.61 -46.22
C ALA A 461 25.78 8.49 -45.91
N GLY A 462 26.32 8.44 -44.69
CA GLY A 462 27.50 9.18 -44.27
C GLY A 462 27.25 10.61 -43.78
N THR A 463 25.98 11.00 -43.59
CA THR A 463 25.64 12.33 -43.06
C THR A 463 25.84 12.38 -41.55
N LYS A 464 26.25 13.54 -41.02
CA LYS A 464 26.37 13.79 -39.58
C LYS A 464 25.06 14.37 -39.03
N ILE A 465 24.45 13.66 -38.10
CA ILE A 465 23.28 14.15 -37.36
C ILE A 465 23.72 14.61 -35.98
N VAL A 466 23.32 15.81 -35.57
CA VAL A 466 23.51 16.33 -34.20
C VAL A 466 22.15 16.51 -33.56
N ILE A 467 21.92 15.85 -32.43
CA ILE A 467 20.70 15.97 -31.63
C ILE A 467 20.92 17.07 -30.60
N SER A 468 19.97 18.00 -30.51
CA SER A 468 19.91 19.06 -29.51
C SER A 468 18.62 18.94 -28.70
N THR A 469 18.74 18.87 -27.37
CA THR A 469 17.61 18.81 -26.44
C THR A 469 17.80 19.79 -25.29
N THR A 470 16.67 20.26 -24.76
CA THR A 470 16.61 21.03 -23.52
C THR A 470 16.02 20.18 -22.40
N ASP A 471 16.00 20.74 -21.20
CA ASP A 471 15.37 20.11 -20.03
C ASP A 471 13.93 19.67 -20.37
N PRO A 472 13.59 18.38 -20.27
CA PRO A 472 12.24 17.90 -20.57
C PRO A 472 11.15 18.59 -19.75
N MET A 473 11.47 19.17 -18.59
CA MET A 473 10.52 19.91 -17.77
C MET A 473 10.19 21.30 -18.32
N THR A 474 11.00 21.86 -19.22
CA THR A 474 10.78 23.21 -19.80
C THR A 474 10.71 23.20 -21.33
N ALA A 475 11.08 22.08 -21.96
CA ALA A 475 11.05 21.92 -23.40
C ALA A 475 9.61 22.07 -23.97
N PRO A 476 9.44 22.73 -25.13
CA PRO A 476 8.17 22.77 -25.85
C PRO A 476 7.61 21.37 -26.08
N LYS A 477 6.29 21.24 -26.11
CA LYS A 477 5.60 19.96 -26.27
C LYS A 477 4.83 19.95 -27.58
N THR A 478 4.82 18.79 -28.25
CA THR A 478 4.09 18.59 -29.50
C THR A 478 3.05 17.49 -29.30
N LEU A 479 1.78 17.81 -29.56
CA LEU A 479 0.70 16.83 -29.52
C LEU A 479 0.73 15.98 -30.79
N VAL A 480 0.84 14.68 -30.64
CA VAL A 480 0.65 13.70 -31.71
C VAL A 480 -0.53 12.82 -31.35
N ASN A 481 -1.51 12.77 -32.25
CA ASN A 481 -2.66 11.88 -32.14
C ASN A 481 -2.42 10.67 -33.05
N SER A 482 -1.90 9.59 -32.49
CA SER A 482 -1.82 8.31 -33.20
C SER A 482 -3.10 7.50 -33.00
N ASP A 483 -3.33 6.50 -33.84
CA ASP A 483 -4.35 5.50 -33.56
C ASP A 483 -4.03 4.75 -32.25
N ASN A 484 -5.05 4.44 -31.46
CA ASN A 484 -4.89 3.55 -30.33
C ASN A 484 -4.86 2.10 -30.87
N PHE A 485 -3.76 1.39 -30.63
CA PHE A 485 -3.57 0.01 -31.13
C PHE A 485 -3.88 -1.07 -30.08
N MET A 486 -4.18 -0.70 -28.84
CA MET A 486 -4.43 -1.64 -27.75
C MET A 486 -5.91 -2.03 -27.68
N THR A 487 -6.76 -1.04 -27.43
CA THR A 487 -8.18 -1.22 -27.11
C THR A 487 -9.04 -0.10 -27.72
N PRO A 488 -8.83 0.33 -28.98
CA PRO A 488 -9.50 1.50 -29.54
C PRO A 488 -11.03 1.37 -29.52
N GLY A 489 -11.70 2.21 -28.74
CA GLY A 489 -13.16 2.21 -28.64
C GLY A 489 -13.76 1.01 -27.89
N TYR A 490 -12.94 0.17 -27.25
CA TYR A 490 -13.40 -0.91 -26.37
C TYR A 490 -13.46 -0.44 -24.91
N LEU A 491 -14.19 -1.20 -24.08
CA LEU A 491 -14.21 -0.96 -22.62
C LEU A 491 -12.77 -1.05 -22.10
N SER A 492 -12.38 -0.07 -21.28
CA SER A 492 -11.09 -0.08 -20.60
C SER A 492 -11.02 -1.28 -19.67
N THR A 493 -9.92 -2.04 -19.70
CA THR A 493 -9.77 -3.25 -18.86
C THR A 493 -9.80 -2.96 -17.36
N PHE A 494 -9.49 -1.73 -16.96
CA PHE A 494 -9.55 -1.27 -15.57
C PHE A 494 -10.96 -0.90 -15.10
N THR A 495 -11.97 -0.77 -15.97
CA THR A 495 -13.31 -0.33 -15.52
C THR A 495 -13.90 -1.35 -14.54
N SER A 496 -14.31 -0.92 -13.35
CA SER A 496 -14.94 -1.78 -12.34
C SER A 496 -16.25 -2.36 -12.87
N TRP A 497 -16.58 -3.56 -12.41
CA TRP A 497 -17.77 -4.30 -12.82
C TRP A 497 -18.81 -4.30 -11.71
N GLY A 498 -20.08 -4.16 -12.10
CA GLY A 498 -21.19 -4.56 -11.26
C GLY A 498 -21.44 -6.08 -11.32
N PRO A 499 -22.67 -6.52 -11.02
CA PRO A 499 -23.75 -5.71 -10.43
C PRO A 499 -23.41 -5.26 -9.01
N THR A 500 -24.35 -4.58 -8.35
CA THR A 500 -24.29 -4.42 -6.89
C THR A 500 -24.50 -5.78 -6.19
N ASN A 501 -24.28 -5.85 -4.87
CA ASN A 501 -24.53 -7.08 -4.12
C ASN A 501 -26.02 -7.47 -4.12
N GLU A 502 -26.91 -6.49 -4.31
CA GLU A 502 -28.36 -6.64 -4.44
C GLU A 502 -28.82 -6.92 -5.89
N ALA A 503 -27.88 -7.26 -6.78
CA ALA A 503 -28.11 -7.54 -8.19
C ALA A 503 -28.69 -6.36 -9.00
N GLU A 504 -28.47 -5.11 -8.59
CA GLU A 504 -28.81 -3.94 -9.40
C GLU A 504 -27.78 -3.72 -10.53
N ILE A 505 -28.28 -3.24 -11.69
CA ILE A 505 -27.43 -2.96 -12.85
C ILE A 505 -26.54 -1.74 -12.56
N LYS A 506 -25.24 -2.01 -12.54
CA LYS A 506 -24.17 -1.00 -12.58
C LYS A 506 -23.05 -1.52 -13.48
N PRO A 507 -22.35 -0.65 -14.23
CA PRO A 507 -22.65 0.78 -14.46
C PRO A 507 -23.92 1.00 -15.29
N GLN A 508 -24.41 2.25 -15.40
CA GLN A 508 -25.57 2.61 -16.23
C GLN A 508 -25.23 2.58 -17.73
N PHE A 509 -24.07 3.10 -18.10
CA PHE A 509 -23.51 3.09 -19.46
C PHE A 509 -22.03 3.48 -19.43
N SER A 510 -21.39 3.61 -20.58
CA SER A 510 -19.97 3.93 -20.70
C SER A 510 -19.70 5.21 -21.51
N ALA A 511 -18.58 5.85 -21.21
CA ALA A 511 -18.08 7.03 -21.90
C ALA A 511 -16.54 6.98 -22.04
N PRO A 512 -15.93 7.78 -22.92
CA PRO A 512 -14.49 7.83 -23.07
C PRO A 512 -13.79 8.21 -21.75
N GLY A 513 -12.94 7.31 -21.23
CA GLY A 513 -12.20 7.50 -19.98
C GLY A 513 -10.74 7.04 -20.03
N GLY A 514 -10.32 6.31 -21.08
CA GLY A 514 -8.92 5.96 -21.29
C GLY A 514 -8.22 6.87 -22.28
N LEU A 515 -6.99 7.30 -21.97
CA LEU A 515 -6.13 8.16 -22.81
C LEU A 515 -6.79 9.50 -23.15
N ILE A 516 -7.23 10.22 -22.12
CA ILE A 516 -7.98 11.47 -22.24
C ILE A 516 -7.05 12.66 -22.01
N LEU A 517 -6.88 13.47 -23.06
CA LEU A 517 -6.19 14.75 -22.98
C LEU A 517 -7.14 15.82 -22.41
N SER A 518 -6.72 16.49 -21.34
CA SER A 518 -7.46 17.61 -20.73
C SER A 518 -6.51 18.61 -20.07
N THR A 519 -7.07 19.66 -19.47
CA THR A 519 -6.36 20.64 -18.64
C THR A 519 -5.74 20.00 -17.41
N TYR A 520 -4.73 20.63 -16.85
CA TYR A 520 -4.05 20.26 -15.62
C TYR A 520 -3.55 21.56 -14.95
N PRO A 521 -3.23 21.59 -13.66
CA PRO A 521 -2.77 22.83 -13.04
C PRO A 521 -1.58 23.43 -13.77
N LEU A 522 -1.56 24.74 -13.95
CA LEU A 522 -0.45 25.46 -14.59
C LEU A 522 0.90 25.18 -13.91
N PRO A 523 1.01 25.10 -12.57
CA PRO A 523 2.27 24.71 -11.92
C PRO A 523 2.72 23.28 -12.23
N LEU A 524 1.80 22.42 -12.68
CA LEU A 524 2.04 21.04 -13.12
C LEU A 524 2.00 20.93 -14.66
N GLY A 525 2.19 22.07 -15.34
CA GLY A 525 2.34 22.26 -16.78
C GLY A 525 1.08 22.16 -17.65
N GLY A 526 -0.09 22.44 -17.06
CA GLY A 526 -1.25 22.96 -17.80
C GLY A 526 -2.10 21.92 -18.53
N TYR A 527 -1.53 20.81 -18.99
CA TYR A 527 -2.27 19.76 -19.69
C TYR A 527 -1.71 18.38 -19.36
N ALA A 528 -2.58 17.37 -19.38
CA ALA A 528 -2.19 16.00 -19.08
C ALA A 528 -3.04 14.98 -19.86
N VAL A 529 -2.47 13.81 -20.10
CA VAL A 529 -3.18 12.65 -20.64
C VAL A 529 -3.37 11.64 -19.51
N VAL A 530 -4.63 11.40 -19.15
CA VAL A 530 -5.00 10.60 -17.98
C VAL A 530 -5.99 9.51 -18.39
N SER A 531 -5.87 8.33 -17.78
CA SER A 531 -6.87 7.26 -17.86
C SER A 531 -7.56 7.00 -16.53
N GLY A 532 -8.87 6.82 -16.58
CA GLY A 532 -9.71 6.36 -15.47
C GLY A 532 -11.19 6.55 -15.77
N THR A 533 -12.06 5.82 -15.07
CA THR A 533 -13.51 6.11 -15.04
C THR A 533 -13.78 7.53 -14.53
N SER A 534 -12.83 8.13 -13.81
CA SER A 534 -12.78 9.55 -13.45
C SER A 534 -12.85 10.52 -14.62
N MET A 535 -12.46 10.11 -15.84
CA MET A 535 -12.53 10.95 -17.05
C MET A 535 -13.82 10.68 -17.84
N ALA A 536 -14.37 9.47 -17.76
CA ALA A 536 -15.66 9.12 -18.35
C ALA A 536 -16.83 9.82 -17.63
N CYS A 537 -16.74 9.95 -16.31
CA CYS A 537 -17.73 10.61 -15.45
C CYS A 537 -18.04 12.07 -15.87
N PRO A 538 -17.05 13.00 -15.97
CA PRO A 538 -17.30 14.37 -16.42
C PRO A 538 -17.77 14.48 -17.87
N MET A 539 -17.33 13.58 -18.76
CA MET A 539 -17.85 13.53 -20.14
C MET A 539 -19.36 13.29 -20.13
N THR A 540 -19.82 12.38 -19.27
CA THR A 540 -21.25 12.13 -19.08
C THR A 540 -21.97 13.35 -18.53
N ALA A 541 -21.42 14.03 -17.51
CA ALA A 541 -22.02 15.24 -16.96
C ALA A 541 -22.20 16.34 -18.02
N ALA A 542 -21.20 16.53 -18.90
CA ALA A 542 -21.30 17.46 -20.02
C ALA A 542 -22.40 17.04 -21.01
N ILE A 543 -22.50 15.75 -21.35
CA ILE A 543 -23.55 15.23 -22.23
C ILE A 543 -24.95 15.44 -21.62
N TYR A 544 -25.12 15.25 -20.30
CA TYR A 544 -26.36 15.56 -19.61
C TYR A 544 -26.74 17.03 -19.82
N ALA A 545 -25.80 17.98 -19.68
CA ALA A 545 -26.08 19.40 -19.91
C ALA A 545 -26.51 19.70 -21.36
N LEU A 546 -25.86 19.07 -22.34
CA LEU A 546 -26.25 19.19 -23.75
C LEU A 546 -27.67 18.65 -23.99
N ILE A 547 -28.00 17.49 -23.42
CA ILE A 547 -29.34 16.90 -23.53
C ILE A 547 -30.39 17.77 -22.84
N MET A 548 -30.09 18.35 -21.67
CA MET A 548 -30.99 19.31 -21.01
C MET A 548 -31.27 20.53 -21.90
N ASN A 549 -30.25 21.01 -22.62
CA ASN A 549 -30.36 22.11 -23.58
C ASN A 549 -31.24 21.77 -24.79
N VAL A 550 -31.10 20.59 -25.37
CA VAL A 550 -31.90 20.17 -26.53
C VAL A 550 -33.33 19.83 -26.12
N ARG A 551 -33.48 18.97 -25.10
CA ARG A 551 -34.78 18.39 -24.71
C ARG A 551 -35.59 19.27 -23.75
N LYS A 552 -34.99 20.33 -23.20
CA LYS A 552 -35.62 21.27 -22.23
C LYS A 552 -36.23 20.56 -21.01
N THR A 553 -35.60 19.48 -20.56
CA THR A 553 -35.94 18.77 -19.33
C THR A 553 -34.69 18.61 -18.48
N LYS A 554 -34.84 18.66 -17.16
CA LYS A 554 -33.79 18.33 -16.18
C LYS A 554 -34.08 17.02 -15.44
N ASP A 555 -35.17 16.32 -15.80
CA ASP A 555 -35.57 15.07 -15.13
C ASP A 555 -34.49 13.99 -15.35
N PRO A 556 -33.79 13.56 -14.27
CA PRO A 556 -32.71 12.59 -14.36
C PRO A 556 -33.18 11.26 -14.93
N ARG A 557 -34.42 10.83 -14.64
CA ARG A 557 -34.95 9.54 -15.11
C ARG A 557 -35.17 9.55 -16.62
N VAL A 558 -35.63 10.67 -17.16
CA VAL A 558 -35.82 10.84 -18.61
C VAL A 558 -34.47 10.89 -19.33
N ILE A 559 -33.51 11.65 -18.79
CA ILE A 559 -32.18 11.80 -19.41
C ILE A 559 -31.42 10.46 -19.38
N GLU A 560 -31.41 9.77 -18.23
CA GLU A 560 -30.76 8.46 -18.13
C GLU A 560 -31.42 7.42 -19.03
N SER A 561 -32.76 7.38 -19.08
CA SER A 561 -33.49 6.42 -19.91
C SER A 561 -33.24 6.66 -21.40
N VAL A 562 -33.23 7.92 -21.87
CA VAL A 562 -32.97 8.19 -23.29
C VAL A 562 -31.52 7.92 -23.67
N LEU A 563 -30.57 8.22 -22.78
CA LEU A 563 -29.16 7.89 -22.95
C LEU A 563 -28.93 6.39 -23.02
N SER A 564 -29.52 5.63 -22.09
CA SER A 564 -29.48 4.18 -22.11
C SER A 564 -30.10 3.62 -23.38
N ALA A 565 -31.28 4.13 -23.75
CA ALA A 565 -32.04 3.68 -24.91
C ALA A 565 -31.27 3.82 -26.23
N THR A 566 -30.43 4.85 -26.38
CA THR A 566 -29.68 5.13 -27.61
C THR A 566 -28.19 4.80 -27.51
N ALA A 567 -27.72 4.29 -26.38
CA ALA A 567 -26.33 3.87 -26.21
C ALA A 567 -26.00 2.72 -27.18
N ASN A 568 -24.73 2.65 -27.57
CA ASN A 568 -24.22 1.64 -28.47
C ASN A 568 -23.43 0.56 -27.70
N PRO A 569 -23.95 -0.67 -27.56
CA PRO A 569 -23.26 -1.74 -26.88
C PRO A 569 -21.95 -2.13 -27.58
N ASN A 570 -20.86 -2.17 -26.81
CA ASN A 570 -19.54 -2.57 -27.26
C ASN A 570 -19.38 -4.09 -27.26
N ILE A 571 -18.52 -4.57 -28.16
CA ILE A 571 -18.02 -5.94 -28.18
C ILE A 571 -17.12 -6.17 -26.96
N PHE A 572 -17.20 -7.35 -26.35
CA PHE A 572 -16.34 -7.73 -25.24
C PHE A 572 -14.87 -7.79 -25.70
N HIS A 573 -13.96 -7.19 -24.94
CA HIS A 573 -12.52 -7.27 -25.19
C HIS A 573 -11.84 -7.78 -23.92
N ASN A 574 -11.07 -8.86 -24.02
CA ASN A 574 -10.44 -9.50 -22.85
C ASN A 574 -9.08 -8.89 -22.46
N GLY A 575 -8.70 -7.78 -23.10
CA GLY A 575 -7.40 -7.11 -22.95
C GLY A 575 -6.35 -7.53 -23.98
N LEU A 576 -6.59 -8.61 -24.73
CA LEU A 576 -5.70 -9.10 -25.80
C LEU A 576 -6.38 -9.10 -27.16
N SER A 577 -7.66 -9.50 -27.21
CA SER A 577 -8.42 -9.59 -28.44
C SER A 577 -9.91 -9.34 -28.21
N PRO A 578 -10.63 -8.86 -29.24
CA PRO A 578 -12.07 -8.75 -29.22
C PRO A 578 -12.74 -10.14 -29.30
N SER A 579 -13.89 -10.25 -28.65
CA SER A 579 -14.79 -11.40 -28.73
C SER A 579 -15.74 -11.29 -29.93
N ARG A 580 -16.55 -12.33 -30.14
CA ARG A 580 -17.67 -12.33 -31.10
C ARG A 580 -19.00 -11.84 -30.50
N PHE A 581 -19.01 -11.50 -29.21
CA PHE A 581 -20.22 -11.12 -28.47
C PHE A 581 -20.08 -9.75 -27.83
N LEU A 582 -21.22 -9.13 -27.50
CA LEU A 582 -21.27 -7.90 -26.72
C LEU A 582 -20.71 -8.14 -25.31
N ALA A 583 -20.07 -7.12 -24.76
CA ALA A 583 -19.63 -7.12 -23.36
C ALA A 583 -20.83 -7.30 -22.42
N PRO A 584 -20.69 -8.04 -21.31
CA PRO A 584 -21.76 -8.19 -20.34
C PRO A 584 -22.28 -6.82 -19.86
N VAL A 585 -23.60 -6.70 -19.65
CA VAL A 585 -24.21 -5.50 -19.03
C VAL A 585 -23.52 -5.09 -17.71
N PRO A 586 -23.12 -5.98 -16.79
CA PRO A 586 -22.39 -5.55 -15.58
C PRO A 586 -21.01 -4.92 -15.84
N GLN A 587 -20.46 -4.99 -17.06
CA GLN A 587 -19.24 -4.27 -17.43
C GLN A 587 -19.53 -2.90 -18.06
N GLN A 588 -20.52 -2.82 -18.95
CA GLN A 588 -20.70 -1.67 -19.84
C GLN A 588 -22.02 -0.91 -19.65
N GLY A 589 -22.95 -1.42 -18.85
CA GLY A 589 -24.32 -0.91 -18.77
C GLY A 589 -25.01 -1.00 -20.13
N ALA A 590 -25.61 0.11 -20.57
CA ALA A 590 -26.25 0.21 -21.87
C ALA A 590 -25.29 0.30 -23.07
N GLY A 591 -23.99 0.51 -22.82
CA GLY A 591 -22.97 0.74 -23.86
C GLY A 591 -22.49 2.18 -23.95
N LEU A 592 -21.77 2.50 -25.02
CA LEU A 592 -21.18 3.82 -25.24
C LEU A 592 -22.27 4.85 -25.56
N ILE A 593 -22.32 5.93 -24.79
CA ILE A 593 -23.30 7.01 -24.98
C ILE A 593 -23.25 7.57 -26.41
N GLN A 594 -24.43 7.78 -27.02
CA GLN A 594 -24.61 8.50 -28.27
C GLN A 594 -25.47 9.75 -28.03
N ALA A 595 -24.83 10.88 -27.77
CA ALA A 595 -25.45 12.11 -27.24
C ALA A 595 -26.46 12.73 -28.20
N HIS A 596 -26.12 12.83 -29.50
CA HIS A 596 -27.02 13.41 -30.51
C HIS A 596 -28.27 12.54 -30.71
N ASP A 597 -28.09 11.22 -30.80
CA ASP A 597 -29.22 10.30 -30.93
C ASP A 597 -30.15 10.37 -29.71
N ALA A 598 -29.59 10.45 -28.49
CA ALA A 598 -30.34 10.66 -27.25
C ALA A 598 -31.10 11.99 -27.24
N ALA A 599 -30.46 13.06 -27.70
CA ALA A 599 -31.02 14.40 -27.71
C ALA A 599 -32.26 14.52 -28.62
N HIS A 600 -32.28 13.79 -29.74
CA HIS A 600 -33.34 13.88 -30.76
C HIS A 600 -34.33 12.70 -30.77
N ALA A 601 -34.15 11.71 -29.88
CA ALA A 601 -35.05 10.57 -29.79
C ALA A 601 -36.51 10.98 -29.50
N THR A 602 -37.44 10.49 -30.33
CA THR A 602 -38.90 10.67 -30.22
C THR A 602 -39.61 9.44 -29.66
N SER A 603 -38.90 8.32 -29.56
CA SER A 603 -39.36 7.10 -28.92
C SER A 603 -38.73 7.03 -27.53
N LEU A 604 -39.55 7.13 -26.48
CA LEU A 604 -39.07 7.20 -25.10
C LEU A 604 -39.42 5.93 -24.34
N LEU A 605 -38.43 5.39 -23.64
CA LEU A 605 -38.62 4.29 -22.70
C LEU A 605 -38.91 4.87 -21.30
N SER A 606 -39.66 4.14 -20.47
CA SER A 606 -39.95 4.59 -19.10
C SER A 606 -38.90 4.16 -18.07
N VAL A 607 -37.92 3.35 -18.48
CA VAL A 607 -36.86 2.80 -17.64
C VAL A 607 -35.53 2.81 -18.41
N SER A 608 -34.42 2.85 -17.69
CA SER A 608 -33.07 2.76 -18.30
C SER A 608 -32.56 1.33 -18.39
N SER A 609 -33.11 0.38 -17.63
CA SER A 609 -32.66 -1.02 -17.62
C SER A 609 -33.68 -1.94 -16.91
N LEU A 610 -33.49 -3.27 -17.00
CA LEU A 610 -34.31 -4.29 -16.33
C LEU A 610 -33.44 -5.31 -15.59
N ALA A 611 -33.42 -5.27 -14.26
CA ALA A 611 -32.73 -6.25 -13.42
C ALA A 611 -33.71 -7.30 -12.90
N PHE A 612 -33.50 -8.59 -13.22
CA PHE A 612 -34.40 -9.70 -12.87
C PHE A 612 -33.98 -10.48 -11.60
N ASN A 613 -32.97 -9.95 -10.91
CA ASN A 613 -32.40 -10.50 -9.69
C ASN A 613 -31.83 -11.92 -9.86
N ASP A 614 -31.55 -12.60 -8.75
CA ASP A 614 -31.03 -13.96 -8.67
C ASP A 614 -32.15 -15.02 -8.70
N THR A 615 -31.78 -16.30 -8.53
CA THR A 615 -32.74 -17.40 -8.61
C THR A 615 -33.71 -17.43 -7.43
N ASP A 616 -33.26 -17.04 -6.23
CA ASP A 616 -34.09 -17.06 -5.03
C ASP A 616 -35.04 -15.85 -4.97
N ASN A 617 -34.63 -14.70 -5.51
CA ASN A 617 -35.43 -13.47 -5.55
C ASN A 617 -35.93 -13.13 -6.98
N HIS A 618 -36.09 -14.16 -7.81
CA HIS A 618 -36.36 -14.00 -9.24
C HIS A 618 -37.61 -13.14 -9.51
N ILE A 619 -37.45 -12.11 -10.33
CA ILE A 619 -38.57 -11.30 -10.83
C ILE A 619 -39.04 -11.90 -12.17
N PRO A 620 -40.20 -12.58 -12.23
CA PRO A 620 -40.62 -13.34 -13.42
C PRO A 620 -41.06 -12.44 -14.59
N MET A 621 -41.42 -11.20 -14.30
CA MET A 621 -41.91 -10.25 -15.29
C MET A 621 -41.67 -8.83 -14.82
N GLN A 622 -41.20 -7.98 -15.74
CA GLN A 622 -41.13 -6.54 -15.54
C GLN A 622 -41.81 -5.81 -16.68
N ASN A 623 -42.27 -4.59 -16.41
CA ASN A 623 -42.96 -3.77 -17.38
C ASN A 623 -42.16 -2.50 -17.66
N PHE A 624 -42.12 -2.09 -18.92
CA PHE A 624 -41.71 -0.75 -19.31
C PHE A 624 -42.71 -0.17 -20.32
N THR A 625 -42.70 1.14 -20.51
CA THR A 625 -43.57 1.82 -21.47
C THR A 625 -42.74 2.36 -22.61
N ILE A 626 -43.20 2.15 -23.85
CA ILE A 626 -42.73 2.88 -25.03
C ILE A 626 -43.71 4.03 -25.27
N SER A 627 -43.22 5.26 -25.31
CA SER A 627 -43.99 6.46 -25.62
C SER A 627 -43.51 7.03 -26.96
N ASN A 628 -44.43 7.17 -27.91
CA ASN A 628 -44.16 7.81 -29.19
C ASN A 628 -44.51 9.29 -29.09
N THR A 629 -43.51 10.16 -28.95
CA THR A 629 -43.67 11.62 -28.93
C THR A 629 -43.55 12.25 -30.32
N GLY A 630 -43.36 11.42 -31.35
CA GLY A 630 -43.33 11.83 -32.75
C GLY A 630 -44.71 12.21 -33.30
N ARG A 631 -44.74 12.55 -34.60
CA ARG A 631 -45.95 13.04 -35.29
C ARG A 631 -46.72 11.96 -36.05
N THR A 632 -46.15 10.78 -36.20
CA THR A 632 -46.72 9.67 -36.96
C THR A 632 -46.81 8.41 -36.10
N SER A 633 -47.69 7.49 -36.47
CA SER A 633 -47.72 6.16 -35.86
C SER A 633 -46.42 5.40 -36.16
N ILE A 634 -45.87 4.70 -35.17
CA ILE A 634 -44.66 3.88 -35.31
C ILE A 634 -45.01 2.43 -34.99
N VAL A 635 -44.53 1.51 -35.83
CA VAL A 635 -44.55 0.07 -35.54
C VAL A 635 -43.19 -0.30 -34.96
N TYR A 636 -43.16 -0.74 -33.71
CA TYR A 636 -41.95 -1.24 -33.07
C TYR A 636 -41.88 -2.76 -33.21
N LYS A 637 -40.69 -3.27 -33.51
CA LYS A 637 -40.33 -4.68 -33.44
C LYS A 637 -39.36 -4.88 -32.29
N LEU A 638 -39.71 -5.80 -31.39
CA LEU A 638 -38.96 -6.17 -30.20
C LEU A 638 -38.20 -7.46 -30.49
N SER A 639 -36.93 -7.51 -30.11
CA SER A 639 -36.11 -8.71 -30.24
C SER A 639 -35.06 -8.77 -29.15
N ASN A 640 -34.55 -9.96 -28.87
CA ASN A 640 -33.50 -10.17 -27.90
C ASN A 640 -32.11 -10.21 -28.58
N VAL A 641 -31.17 -9.42 -28.08
CA VAL A 641 -29.76 -9.42 -28.48
C VAL A 641 -28.92 -9.84 -27.28
N LEU A 642 -28.28 -11.01 -27.37
CA LEU A 642 -27.49 -11.55 -26.26
C LEU A 642 -26.18 -10.77 -26.08
N ALA A 643 -25.87 -10.45 -24.82
CA ALA A 643 -24.51 -10.18 -24.38
C ALA A 643 -23.89 -11.46 -23.80
N ALA A 644 -22.57 -11.47 -23.62
CA ALA A 644 -21.92 -12.61 -22.99
C ALA A 644 -22.49 -12.86 -21.58
N THR A 645 -22.76 -14.13 -21.27
CA THR A 645 -23.02 -14.55 -19.89
C THR A 645 -21.67 -14.79 -19.23
N ALA A 646 -21.43 -14.11 -18.11
CA ALA A 646 -20.17 -14.21 -17.39
C ALA A 646 -20.35 -15.09 -16.16
N TYR A 647 -19.45 -16.05 -15.92
CA TYR A 647 -19.40 -16.72 -14.63
C TYR A 647 -18.73 -15.83 -13.59
N THR A 648 -19.34 -15.77 -12.40
CA THR A 648 -18.73 -15.07 -11.26
C THR A 648 -17.54 -15.86 -10.76
N TYR A 649 -17.65 -17.18 -10.67
CA TYR A 649 -16.58 -18.06 -10.18
C TYR A 649 -15.90 -18.83 -11.32
N ALA A 650 -14.57 -19.01 -11.22
CA ALA A 650 -13.77 -19.75 -12.20
C ALA A 650 -14.19 -21.23 -12.31
N ASN A 651 -14.66 -21.82 -11.21
CA ASN A 651 -15.15 -23.18 -11.12
C ASN A 651 -16.08 -23.33 -9.89
N ASP A 652 -16.69 -24.50 -9.71
CA ASP A 652 -17.64 -24.78 -8.62
C ASP A 652 -16.97 -25.06 -7.25
N SER A 653 -15.65 -25.03 -7.19
CA SER A 653 -14.85 -25.31 -5.99
C SER A 653 -14.28 -24.04 -5.33
N THR A 654 -14.37 -22.89 -5.99
CA THR A 654 -13.98 -21.60 -5.44
C THR A 654 -15.20 -20.81 -4.96
N ILE A 655 -15.02 -20.03 -3.90
CA ILE A 655 -16.00 -19.09 -3.37
C ILE A 655 -15.71 -17.64 -3.78
N PHE A 656 -14.51 -17.39 -4.33
CA PHE A 656 -14.10 -16.04 -4.72
C PHE A 656 -14.45 -15.74 -6.16
N PRO A 657 -15.00 -14.54 -6.45
CA PRO A 657 -15.15 -14.06 -7.82
C PRO A 657 -13.83 -14.11 -8.58
N ASP A 658 -13.91 -14.58 -9.83
CA ASP A 658 -12.79 -14.71 -10.73
C ASP A 658 -12.27 -13.34 -11.17
N THR A 659 -10.96 -13.25 -11.37
CA THR A 659 -10.31 -12.04 -11.86
C THR A 659 -10.61 -11.83 -13.34
N PHE A 660 -10.53 -10.58 -13.81
CA PHE A 660 -10.70 -10.32 -15.23
C PHE A 660 -9.56 -10.94 -16.06
N PRO A 661 -9.86 -11.52 -17.23
CA PRO A 661 -11.21 -11.69 -17.81
C PRO A 661 -11.95 -12.88 -17.20
N ASN A 662 -13.21 -12.69 -16.81
CA ASN A 662 -14.10 -13.77 -16.37
C ASN A 662 -14.33 -14.80 -17.50
N ASP A 663 -14.60 -16.05 -17.11
CA ASP A 663 -15.05 -17.09 -18.03
C ASP A 663 -16.40 -16.73 -18.67
N MET A 664 -16.44 -16.70 -20.00
CA MET A 664 -17.58 -16.24 -20.79
C MET A 664 -18.28 -17.42 -21.48
N VAL A 665 -19.60 -17.51 -21.32
CA VAL A 665 -20.45 -18.53 -21.95
C VAL A 665 -21.36 -17.88 -22.99
N THR A 666 -21.67 -18.64 -24.03
CA THR A 666 -22.49 -18.21 -25.16
C THR A 666 -23.99 -18.30 -24.90
N SER A 667 -24.38 -19.02 -23.86
CA SER A 667 -25.78 -19.27 -23.51
C SER A 667 -26.32 -18.10 -22.72
N GLY A 668 -27.51 -17.61 -23.07
CA GLY A 668 -28.14 -16.46 -22.42
C GLY A 668 -29.65 -16.66 -22.26
N ALA A 669 -30.31 -15.68 -21.64
CA ALA A 669 -31.75 -15.77 -21.44
C ALA A 669 -32.51 -15.67 -22.76
N SER A 670 -33.60 -16.42 -22.88
CA SER A 670 -34.64 -16.16 -23.88
C SER A 670 -35.66 -15.18 -23.31
N ILE A 671 -36.14 -14.23 -24.11
CA ILE A 671 -37.04 -13.17 -23.65
C ILE A 671 -38.39 -13.33 -24.35
N ALA A 672 -39.46 -13.33 -23.56
CA ALA A 672 -40.84 -13.26 -24.06
C ALA A 672 -41.39 -11.84 -23.86
N PHE A 673 -42.15 -11.36 -24.85
CA PHE A 673 -42.74 -10.02 -24.85
C PHE A 673 -44.28 -10.09 -24.82
N GLY A 674 -44.88 -9.33 -23.91
CA GLY A 674 -46.32 -9.08 -23.85
C GLY A 674 -46.63 -7.62 -24.26
N PRO A 675 -47.67 -7.34 -25.07
CA PRO A 675 -48.64 -8.29 -25.62
C PRO A 675 -48.17 -9.05 -26.88
N SER A 676 -47.14 -8.55 -27.58
CA SER A 676 -46.59 -9.16 -28.80
C SER A 676 -45.18 -8.63 -29.10
N GLU A 677 -44.41 -9.34 -29.92
CA GLU A 677 -43.09 -8.92 -30.43
C GLU A 677 -43.16 -7.72 -31.40
N SER A 678 -44.36 -7.35 -31.84
CA SER A 678 -44.57 -6.15 -32.63
C SER A 678 -45.76 -5.36 -32.10
N VAL A 679 -45.56 -4.07 -31.86
CA VAL A 679 -46.57 -3.17 -31.29
C VAL A 679 -46.65 -1.89 -32.10
N THR A 680 -47.86 -1.49 -32.47
CA THR A 680 -48.11 -0.20 -33.13
C THR A 680 -48.51 0.84 -32.10
N ILE A 681 -47.81 1.97 -32.07
CA ILE A 681 -48.06 3.08 -31.15
C ILE A 681 -48.36 4.34 -31.98
N PRO A 682 -49.61 4.83 -31.96
CA PRO A 682 -49.96 6.10 -32.61
C PRO A 682 -49.16 7.28 -32.06
N ALA A 683 -49.08 8.36 -32.83
CA ALA A 683 -48.45 9.61 -32.40
C ALA A 683 -49.05 10.12 -31.07
N GLY A 684 -48.19 10.52 -30.13
CA GLY A 684 -48.57 10.99 -28.80
C GLY A 684 -49.12 9.92 -27.85
N GLN A 685 -49.19 8.66 -28.28
CA GLN A 685 -49.66 7.55 -27.46
C GLN A 685 -48.50 6.78 -26.83
N ARG A 686 -48.85 5.96 -25.85
CA ARG A 686 -47.90 5.08 -25.14
C ARG A 686 -48.45 3.67 -25.01
N ARG A 687 -47.56 2.68 -24.93
CA ARG A 687 -47.91 1.27 -24.70
C ARG A 687 -46.98 0.66 -23.66
N VAL A 688 -47.59 -0.09 -22.73
CA VAL A 688 -46.86 -0.91 -21.76
C VAL A 688 -46.46 -2.20 -22.45
N ILE A 689 -45.20 -2.59 -22.27
CA ILE A 689 -44.57 -3.81 -22.72
C ILE A 689 -44.17 -4.60 -21.48
N SER A 690 -44.59 -5.86 -21.44
CA SER A 690 -44.16 -6.82 -20.42
C SER A 690 -43.01 -7.65 -20.95
N VAL A 691 -41.99 -7.87 -20.13
CA VAL A 691 -40.78 -8.62 -20.45
C VAL A 691 -40.66 -9.74 -19.42
N SER A 692 -40.62 -10.98 -19.90
CA SER A 692 -40.40 -12.16 -19.07
C SER A 692 -39.17 -12.92 -19.55
N PRO A 693 -38.09 -12.97 -18.76
CA PRO A 693 -36.91 -13.73 -19.11
C PRO A 693 -37.11 -15.21 -18.72
N LYS A 694 -36.57 -16.10 -19.54
CA LYS A 694 -36.27 -17.47 -19.17
C LYS A 694 -34.75 -17.61 -19.12
N PRO A 695 -34.15 -17.70 -17.91
CA PRO A 695 -32.70 -17.83 -17.74
C PRO A 695 -32.11 -19.04 -18.51
N PRO A 696 -30.82 -18.99 -18.88
CA PRO A 696 -30.16 -20.13 -19.53
C PRO A 696 -30.12 -21.34 -18.58
N ALA A 697 -30.40 -22.53 -19.11
CA ALA A 697 -30.50 -23.78 -18.32
C ALA A 697 -29.21 -24.61 -18.32
N ASP A 698 -28.27 -24.28 -19.19
CA ASP A 698 -27.01 -24.98 -19.45
C ASP A 698 -25.80 -24.29 -18.81
N VAL A 699 -26.05 -23.39 -17.85
CA VAL A 699 -25.02 -22.76 -17.02
C VAL A 699 -25.05 -23.34 -15.61
N ASP A 700 -23.90 -23.35 -14.95
CA ASP A 700 -23.77 -23.86 -13.59
C ASP A 700 -24.26 -22.82 -12.55
N PRO A 701 -25.35 -23.07 -11.83
CA PRO A 701 -25.86 -22.14 -10.81
C PRO A 701 -24.89 -21.97 -9.62
N LYS A 702 -23.99 -22.93 -9.36
CA LYS A 702 -22.98 -22.79 -8.28
C LYS A 702 -21.94 -21.72 -8.61
N ARG A 703 -21.72 -21.44 -9.89
CA ARG A 703 -20.74 -20.45 -10.36
C ARG A 703 -21.33 -19.03 -10.47
N LEU A 704 -22.58 -18.84 -10.04
CA LEU A 704 -23.34 -17.58 -10.10
C LEU A 704 -23.24 -16.93 -11.49
N ALA A 705 -23.80 -17.59 -12.51
CA ALA A 705 -23.70 -17.08 -13.89
C ALA A 705 -24.56 -15.82 -14.05
N VAL A 706 -23.95 -14.72 -14.45
CA VAL A 706 -24.65 -13.46 -14.73
C VAL A 706 -25.01 -13.42 -16.20
N TYR A 707 -26.27 -13.71 -16.51
CA TYR A 707 -26.78 -13.59 -17.88
C TYR A 707 -27.22 -12.16 -18.15
N SER A 708 -26.94 -11.68 -19.36
CA SER A 708 -27.31 -10.32 -19.74
C SER A 708 -27.55 -10.19 -21.24
N GLY A 709 -28.16 -9.08 -21.63
CA GLY A 709 -28.42 -8.76 -23.02
C GLY A 709 -29.19 -7.47 -23.17
N TYR A 710 -29.72 -7.27 -24.37
CA TYR A 710 -30.44 -6.06 -24.74
C TYR A 710 -31.73 -6.44 -25.44
N ILE A 711 -32.81 -5.77 -25.08
CA ILE A 711 -34.03 -5.77 -25.87
C ILE A 711 -33.82 -4.72 -26.96
N ALA A 712 -33.65 -5.16 -28.21
CA ALA A 712 -33.58 -4.28 -29.36
C ALA A 712 -35.01 -3.90 -29.80
N ILE A 713 -35.25 -2.60 -29.90
CA ILE A 713 -36.56 -1.99 -30.17
C ILE A 713 -36.42 -1.17 -31.45
N ASN A 714 -36.80 -1.76 -32.58
CA ASN A 714 -36.64 -1.17 -33.90
C ASN A 714 -37.97 -0.61 -34.42
N GLY A 715 -38.04 0.71 -34.61
CA GLY A 715 -39.21 1.41 -35.12
C GLY A 715 -39.24 1.49 -36.65
N SER A 716 -40.45 1.50 -37.22
CA SER A 716 -40.68 1.71 -38.66
C SER A 716 -40.25 3.10 -39.16
N ASP A 717 -39.96 4.03 -38.26
CA ASP A 717 -39.42 5.36 -38.54
C ASP A 717 -37.88 5.39 -38.61
N GLY A 718 -37.22 4.24 -38.44
CA GLY A 718 -35.77 4.12 -38.39
C GLY A 718 -35.18 4.26 -36.99
N SER A 719 -36.00 4.46 -35.95
CA SER A 719 -35.51 4.42 -34.57
C SER A 719 -34.95 3.04 -34.23
N SER A 720 -33.80 3.02 -33.56
CA SER A 720 -33.13 1.82 -33.09
C SER A 720 -32.73 2.05 -31.65
N LEU A 721 -33.52 1.51 -30.72
CA LEU A 721 -33.27 1.61 -29.29
C LEU A 721 -32.85 0.27 -28.70
N SER A 722 -32.12 0.31 -27.59
CA SER A 722 -31.75 -0.87 -26.81
C SER A 722 -32.16 -0.69 -25.36
N LEU A 723 -32.64 -1.74 -24.70
CA LEU A 723 -32.91 -1.73 -23.26
C LEU A 723 -32.11 -2.85 -22.60
N PRO A 724 -31.05 -2.55 -21.83
CA PRO A 724 -30.24 -3.56 -21.17
C PRO A 724 -31.05 -4.31 -20.11
N TYR A 725 -30.79 -5.62 -20.01
CA TYR A 725 -31.31 -6.47 -18.97
C TYR A 725 -30.24 -7.38 -18.38
N MET A 726 -30.43 -7.81 -17.13
CA MET A 726 -29.59 -8.83 -16.51
C MET A 726 -30.34 -9.66 -15.48
N GLY A 727 -29.77 -10.81 -15.13
CA GLY A 727 -30.10 -11.55 -13.91
C GLY A 727 -28.99 -12.54 -13.57
N VAL A 728 -29.15 -13.23 -12.44
CA VAL A 728 -28.14 -14.16 -11.90
C VAL A 728 -28.75 -15.57 -11.82
N VAL A 729 -28.10 -16.56 -12.44
CA VAL A 729 -28.43 -17.98 -12.26
C VAL A 729 -27.62 -18.48 -11.06
N GLY A 730 -28.32 -18.96 -10.04
CA GLY A 730 -27.76 -19.24 -8.72
C GLY A 730 -28.41 -18.38 -7.63
N SER A 731 -28.11 -18.73 -6.38
CA SER A 731 -28.63 -18.04 -5.20
C SER A 731 -27.53 -17.16 -4.61
N LEU A 732 -27.74 -15.85 -4.59
CA LEU A 732 -26.87 -14.90 -3.87
C LEU A 732 -27.03 -15.07 -2.36
N HIS A 733 -28.22 -15.45 -1.90
CA HIS A 733 -28.50 -15.76 -0.50
C HIS A 733 -27.65 -16.93 0.03
N LYS A 734 -27.51 -18.00 -0.75
CA LYS A 734 -26.72 -19.18 -0.40
C LYS A 734 -25.23 -19.05 -0.77
N ALA A 735 -24.82 -17.95 -1.38
CA ALA A 735 -23.43 -17.73 -1.73
C ALA A 735 -22.61 -17.56 -0.44
N THR A 736 -21.46 -18.22 -0.39
CA THR A 736 -20.53 -18.06 0.74
C THR A 736 -19.98 -16.64 0.73
N VAL A 737 -20.27 -15.87 1.78
CA VAL A 737 -19.84 -14.50 1.99
C VAL A 737 -18.53 -14.42 2.79
N LEU A 738 -18.30 -15.34 3.72
CA LEU A 738 -17.09 -15.39 4.56
C LEU A 738 -16.30 -16.64 4.22
N ASP A 739 -14.99 -16.51 4.02
CA ASP A 739 -14.11 -17.67 3.95
C ASP A 739 -13.73 -18.11 5.37
N PRO A 740 -14.32 -19.20 5.91
CA PRO A 740 -13.96 -19.67 7.24
C PRO A 740 -12.57 -20.29 7.29
N SER A 741 -12.06 -20.77 6.15
CA SER A 741 -10.72 -21.32 6.07
C SER A 741 -9.68 -20.22 6.16
N ASP A 742 -9.97 -19.01 5.67
CA ASP A 742 -9.05 -17.87 5.61
C ASP A 742 -9.46 -16.67 6.46
N THR A 743 -10.33 -16.91 7.43
CA THR A 743 -10.64 -16.00 8.52
C THR A 743 -10.01 -16.55 9.80
N TYR A 744 -9.01 -15.86 10.34
CA TYR A 744 -8.14 -16.44 11.36
C TYR A 744 -7.50 -15.41 12.29
N LEU A 745 -7.00 -15.93 13.41
CA LEU A 745 -6.21 -15.18 14.38
C LEU A 745 -4.74 -15.12 13.96
N SER A 746 -4.14 -13.94 13.93
CA SER A 746 -2.70 -13.71 13.81
C SER A 746 -2.15 -12.95 15.03
N ASP A 747 -0.83 -12.83 15.08
CA ASP A 747 -0.14 -11.88 15.96
C ASP A 747 -0.01 -10.55 15.22
N SER A 748 -0.44 -9.44 15.84
CA SER A 748 -0.39 -8.10 15.27
C SER A 748 1.00 -7.62 14.85
N ARG A 749 2.07 -8.27 15.33
CA ARG A 749 3.47 -7.97 14.95
C ARG A 749 4.05 -8.95 13.95
N ALA A 750 3.38 -10.07 13.70
CA ALA A 750 3.86 -11.02 12.71
C ALA A 750 3.66 -10.43 11.32
N ARG A 751 4.76 -10.32 10.56
CA ARG A 751 4.72 -9.91 9.16
C ARG A 751 4.70 -11.14 8.26
N GLY A 752 4.08 -11.02 7.09
CA GLY A 752 4.13 -12.06 6.09
C GLY A 752 5.53 -12.23 5.47
N PRO A 753 5.73 -13.26 4.63
CA PRO A 753 7.05 -13.74 4.20
C PRO A 753 7.94 -12.71 3.48
N GLY A 754 7.38 -11.65 2.90
CA GLY A 754 8.12 -10.60 2.20
C GLY A 754 8.31 -9.30 3.00
N GLY A 755 7.84 -9.22 4.24
CA GLY A 755 7.98 -8.03 5.11
C GLY A 755 7.17 -6.80 4.67
N SER A 756 6.38 -6.91 3.61
CA SER A 756 5.50 -5.86 3.08
C SER A 756 4.23 -5.72 3.92
N ALA A 757 3.68 -4.51 4.00
CA ALA A 757 2.37 -4.25 4.60
C ALA A 757 1.20 -4.93 3.84
N THR A 758 1.45 -5.45 2.64
CA THR A 758 0.49 -6.17 1.80
C THR A 758 0.52 -7.69 2.01
N ASP A 759 1.49 -8.23 2.75
CA ASP A 759 1.58 -9.67 2.97
C ASP A 759 0.70 -10.11 4.14
N ARG A 760 -0.05 -11.19 3.94
CA ARG A 760 -0.94 -11.75 4.97
C ARG A 760 -0.12 -12.22 6.17
N PRO A 761 -0.47 -11.82 7.41
CA PRO A 761 0.25 -12.23 8.60
C PRO A 761 0.05 -13.73 8.84
N PRO A 762 1.07 -14.46 9.34
CA PRO A 762 0.94 -15.89 9.59
C PRO A 762 -0.10 -16.19 10.68
N ARG A 763 -0.72 -17.37 10.59
CA ARG A 763 -1.72 -17.85 11.56
C ARG A 763 -1.05 -18.04 12.93
N ALA A 764 -1.69 -17.52 13.98
CA ALA A 764 -1.28 -17.79 15.34
C ALA A 764 -1.48 -19.28 15.66
N ALA A 765 -0.53 -19.87 16.38
CA ALA A 765 -0.66 -21.24 16.85
C ALA A 765 -1.82 -21.36 17.86
N GLY A 766 -2.46 -22.53 17.92
CA GLY A 766 -3.48 -22.80 18.93
C GLY A 766 -2.92 -22.60 20.35
N ASN A 767 -3.71 -21.98 21.22
CA ASN A 767 -3.36 -21.58 22.59
C ASN A 767 -2.21 -20.57 22.71
N THR A 768 -1.91 -19.82 21.63
CA THR A 768 -1.00 -18.66 21.72
C THR A 768 -1.41 -17.75 22.87
N THR A 769 -0.44 -17.35 23.69
CA THR A 769 -0.70 -16.49 24.86
C THR A 769 -0.33 -15.05 24.53
N PHE A 770 -1.34 -14.20 24.42
CA PHE A 770 -1.17 -12.76 24.27
C PHE A 770 -1.12 -12.11 25.64
N VAL A 771 -0.05 -11.36 25.89
CA VAL A 771 0.09 -10.56 27.11
C VAL A 771 -0.42 -9.18 26.81
N LEU A 772 -1.69 -8.95 27.12
CA LEU A 772 -2.34 -7.69 26.82
C LEU A 772 -1.88 -6.59 27.78
N PRO A 773 -1.79 -5.35 27.30
CA PRO A 773 -1.60 -4.18 28.14
C PRO A 773 -2.67 -4.08 29.25
N PRO A 774 -2.39 -3.34 30.33
CA PRO A 774 -3.43 -2.96 31.27
C PRO A 774 -4.60 -2.26 30.54
N PRO A 775 -5.86 -2.45 31.00
CA PRO A 775 -7.03 -1.75 30.47
C PRO A 775 -6.78 -0.26 30.19
N GLY A 776 -7.03 0.22 28.97
CA GLY A 776 -6.85 1.63 28.57
C GLY A 776 -5.40 2.05 28.24
N HIS A 777 -4.42 1.15 28.34
CA HIS A 777 -3.00 1.47 28.15
C HIS A 777 -2.39 0.89 26.86
N ALA A 778 -3.22 0.42 25.91
CA ALA A 778 -2.71 -0.19 24.68
C ALA A 778 -1.93 0.80 23.78
N ASN A 779 -2.27 2.10 23.85
CA ASN A 779 -1.65 3.16 23.07
C ASN A 779 -0.45 3.84 23.77
N ASP A 780 -0.14 3.47 25.01
CA ASP A 780 1.01 4.01 25.71
C ASP A 780 2.30 3.56 25.02
N THR A 781 3.32 4.43 24.97
CA THR A 781 4.61 4.15 24.33
C THR A 781 5.30 2.89 24.88
N GLY A 782 5.06 2.56 26.16
CA GLY A 782 5.57 1.34 26.79
C GLY A 782 4.90 0.04 26.32
N TYR A 783 3.75 0.12 25.64
CA TYR A 783 3.00 -1.00 25.10
C TYR A 783 2.85 -0.96 23.57
N ALA A 784 3.36 0.06 22.90
CA ALA A 784 3.34 0.21 21.44
C ALA A 784 3.97 -0.98 20.68
N ASN A 785 4.85 -1.73 21.33
CA ASN A 785 5.49 -2.95 20.80
C ASN A 785 4.83 -4.27 21.28
N SER A 786 3.64 -4.21 21.88
CA SER A 786 2.95 -5.42 22.37
C SER A 786 2.44 -6.27 21.20
N SER A 787 2.59 -7.59 21.33
CA SER A 787 1.90 -8.55 20.48
C SER A 787 0.45 -8.65 20.94
N LEU A 788 -0.48 -8.24 20.07
CA LEU A 788 -1.90 -8.26 20.31
C LEU A 788 -2.56 -9.29 19.39
N PRO A 789 -3.64 -9.95 19.85
CA PRO A 789 -4.44 -10.80 18.99
C PRO A 789 -5.03 -9.96 17.85
N GLN A 790 -4.79 -10.36 16.62
CA GLN A 790 -5.32 -9.71 15.44
C GLN A 790 -6.27 -10.67 14.71
N ILE A 791 -7.50 -10.20 14.46
CA ILE A 791 -8.52 -10.91 13.71
C ILE A 791 -8.33 -10.54 12.24
N ASN A 792 -8.11 -11.51 11.37
CA ASN A 792 -8.10 -11.32 9.92
C ASN A 792 -9.39 -11.90 9.38
N VAL A 793 -10.20 -11.06 8.74
CA VAL A 793 -11.47 -11.43 8.10
C VAL A 793 -11.24 -11.44 6.61
N ASN A 794 -11.65 -12.52 5.93
CA ASN A 794 -11.63 -12.59 4.48
C ASN A 794 -13.04 -12.85 3.94
N LEU A 795 -13.62 -11.85 3.30
CA LEU A 795 -14.94 -11.93 2.69
C LEU A 795 -14.81 -12.34 1.22
N ALA A 796 -15.48 -13.43 0.86
CA ALA A 796 -15.54 -13.93 -0.52
C ALA A 796 -16.52 -13.13 -1.37
N MET A 797 -17.68 -12.77 -0.80
CA MET A 797 -18.69 -11.86 -1.37
C MET A 797 -18.94 -10.70 -0.40
N GLY A 798 -19.64 -9.65 -0.85
CA GLY A 798 -20.02 -8.56 0.05
C GLY A 798 -20.92 -9.07 1.18
N SER A 799 -20.84 -8.44 2.35
CA SER A 799 -21.76 -8.74 3.45
C SER A 799 -22.39 -7.45 4.01
N PRO A 800 -23.72 -7.41 4.20
CA PRO A 800 -24.39 -6.26 4.79
C PRO A 800 -24.02 -6.08 6.27
N LEU A 801 -23.56 -7.13 6.96
CA LEU A 801 -23.19 -7.09 8.36
C LEU A 801 -22.12 -8.13 8.70
N VAL A 802 -20.96 -7.67 9.18
CA VAL A 802 -19.93 -8.52 9.79
C VAL A 802 -19.87 -8.25 11.29
N ARG A 803 -19.97 -9.30 12.09
CA ARG A 803 -19.86 -9.26 13.56
C ARG A 803 -18.76 -10.18 14.04
N VAL A 804 -18.14 -9.85 15.17
CA VAL A 804 -17.12 -10.69 15.80
C VAL A 804 -17.42 -10.83 17.28
N ASP A 805 -17.77 -12.03 17.71
CA ASP A 805 -18.09 -12.34 19.11
C ASP A 805 -16.87 -12.90 19.85
N VAL A 806 -16.61 -12.39 21.05
CA VAL A 806 -15.56 -12.89 21.95
C VAL A 806 -16.14 -14.00 22.82
N VAL A 807 -15.77 -15.25 22.55
CA VAL A 807 -16.35 -16.43 23.21
C VAL A 807 -15.35 -17.09 24.16
N PRO A 808 -15.66 -17.25 25.46
CA PRO A 808 -14.81 -17.95 26.42
C PRO A 808 -14.86 -19.47 26.17
N VAL A 809 -13.69 -20.13 26.11
CA VAL A 809 -13.57 -21.58 25.84
C VAL A 809 -13.75 -22.44 27.09
N LEU A 810 -13.46 -21.87 28.27
CA LEU A 810 -13.69 -22.49 29.59
C LEU A 810 -14.40 -21.46 30.49
N LEU A 811 -15.62 -21.76 30.92
CA LEU A 811 -16.37 -20.95 31.89
C LEU A 811 -15.76 -21.11 33.30
N CYS A 812 -14.61 -20.49 33.56
CA CYS A 812 -14.07 -20.43 34.91
C CYS A 812 -14.75 -19.30 35.70
N ARG A 813 -15.60 -19.67 36.66
CA ARG A 813 -16.18 -18.89 37.79
C ARG A 813 -16.89 -17.54 37.53
N ASN A 814 -16.81 -16.92 36.34
CA ASN A 814 -17.49 -15.66 35.98
C ASN A 814 -18.50 -15.84 34.84
N ALA A 815 -19.43 -16.79 34.99
CA ALA A 815 -20.53 -17.01 34.03
C ALA A 815 -21.56 -15.86 33.95
N SER A 816 -21.37 -14.77 34.70
CA SER A 816 -22.34 -13.67 34.80
C SER A 816 -22.20 -12.57 33.73
N MET A 817 -21.17 -12.61 32.88
CA MET A 817 -20.93 -11.59 31.83
C MET A 817 -21.26 -12.07 30.42
N ALA A 818 -21.34 -13.39 30.20
CA ALA A 818 -21.65 -13.92 28.87
C ALA A 818 -23.17 -13.88 28.66
N HIS A 819 -23.59 -13.44 27.47
CA HIS A 819 -24.98 -13.43 27.04
C HIS A 819 -25.12 -14.24 25.75
N ASP A 820 -26.32 -14.77 25.50
CA ASP A 820 -26.60 -15.44 24.24
C ASP A 820 -26.62 -14.40 23.12
N ALA A 821 -25.77 -14.62 22.12
CA ALA A 821 -25.66 -13.78 20.94
C ALA A 821 -25.65 -14.69 19.71
N LEU A 822 -26.84 -14.91 19.12
CA LEU A 822 -27.04 -15.83 18.00
C LEU A 822 -26.55 -17.27 18.29
N GLY A 823 -26.91 -17.81 19.46
CA GLY A 823 -26.64 -19.20 19.84
C GLY A 823 -25.24 -19.46 20.40
N VAL A 824 -24.41 -18.42 20.61
CA VAL A 824 -23.14 -18.54 21.33
C VAL A 824 -23.12 -17.65 22.56
N MET A 825 -22.52 -18.15 23.64
CA MET A 825 -22.31 -17.39 24.86
C MET A 825 -21.15 -16.40 24.65
N SER A 826 -21.49 -15.18 24.24
CA SER A 826 -20.55 -14.10 23.90
C SER A 826 -20.32 -13.20 25.11
N LEU A 827 -19.08 -12.74 25.32
CA LEU A 827 -18.78 -11.64 26.24
C LEU A 827 -19.09 -10.26 25.64
N GLY A 828 -19.40 -10.19 24.35
CA GLY A 828 -19.49 -8.95 23.57
C GLY A 828 -18.59 -9.00 22.34
N GLN A 829 -18.54 -7.90 21.60
CA GLN A 829 -17.75 -7.78 20.36
C GLN A 829 -16.54 -6.87 20.57
N PRO A 830 -15.48 -6.90 19.74
CA PRO A 830 -14.49 -5.82 19.75
C PRO A 830 -15.12 -4.46 19.35
N PRO A 831 -14.56 -3.32 19.77
CA PRO A 831 -15.13 -1.99 19.49
C PRO A 831 -15.18 -1.60 18.00
N GLU A 832 -14.55 -2.32 17.10
CA GLU A 832 -14.61 -2.08 15.65
C GLU A 832 -15.80 -2.78 14.99
N TYR A 833 -16.56 -3.58 15.73
CA TYR A 833 -17.68 -4.37 15.23
C TYR A 833 -19.02 -3.98 15.89
N PRO A 834 -20.15 -4.12 15.16
CA PRO A 834 -20.25 -4.69 13.82
C PRO A 834 -19.79 -3.74 12.70
N VAL A 835 -19.36 -4.31 11.57
CA VAL A 835 -19.09 -3.59 10.33
C VAL A 835 -20.28 -3.76 9.39
N GLU A 836 -20.94 -2.66 9.03
CA GLU A 836 -22.06 -2.65 8.09
C GLU A 836 -21.60 -2.37 6.65
N TYR A 837 -22.29 -2.97 5.67
CA TYR A 837 -22.09 -2.75 4.23
C TYR A 837 -20.65 -2.99 3.76
N ALA A 838 -20.07 -4.11 4.19
CA ALA A 838 -18.71 -4.49 3.83
C ALA A 838 -18.67 -4.98 2.37
N SER A 839 -17.70 -4.46 1.62
CA SER A 839 -17.30 -5.06 0.34
C SER A 839 -16.58 -6.39 0.57
N ARG A 840 -16.57 -7.26 -0.46
CA ARG A 840 -15.68 -8.43 -0.49
C ARG A 840 -14.21 -8.00 -0.45
N GLY A 841 -13.36 -8.89 0.03
CA GLY A 841 -11.93 -8.65 0.28
C GLY A 841 -11.54 -8.95 1.72
N SER A 842 -10.28 -8.71 2.05
CA SER A 842 -9.75 -8.96 3.40
C SER A 842 -9.67 -7.67 4.20
N PHE A 843 -9.75 -7.76 5.53
CA PHE A 843 -9.41 -6.68 6.46
C PHE A 843 -9.02 -7.24 7.83
N SER A 844 -8.26 -6.47 8.61
CA SER A 844 -7.72 -6.93 9.89
C SER A 844 -8.04 -5.96 11.03
N THR A 845 -8.38 -6.51 12.18
CA THR A 845 -8.64 -5.77 13.42
C THR A 845 -7.72 -6.26 14.53
N THR A 846 -6.95 -5.36 15.11
CA THR A 846 -6.12 -5.68 16.28
C THR A 846 -6.92 -5.46 17.56
N TRP A 847 -6.89 -6.40 18.50
CA TRP A 847 -7.72 -6.38 19.70
C TRP A 847 -6.88 -6.36 20.98
N ASP A 848 -7.12 -5.39 21.87
CA ASP A 848 -6.41 -5.22 23.14
C ASP A 848 -7.14 -5.83 24.35
N GLY A 849 -8.20 -6.60 24.07
CA GLY A 849 -9.05 -7.22 25.08
C GLY A 849 -10.30 -6.41 25.43
N LYS A 850 -10.55 -5.27 24.79
CA LYS A 850 -11.72 -4.42 25.06
C LYS A 850 -13.01 -4.95 24.44
N LEU A 851 -14.13 -4.88 25.14
CA LEU A 851 -15.43 -5.33 24.63
C LEU A 851 -16.33 -4.11 24.36
N GLY A 852 -16.87 -4.01 23.14
CA GLY A 852 -18.01 -3.21 22.74
C GLY A 852 -19.33 -3.87 23.17
N GLY A 853 -20.22 -3.07 23.76
CA GLY A 853 -21.25 -3.53 24.70
C GLY A 853 -22.31 -4.50 24.18
N GLY A 854 -22.68 -5.45 25.05
CA GLY A 854 -24.00 -6.06 25.15
C GLY A 854 -24.58 -5.77 26.54
N ASP A 855 -25.90 -5.65 26.65
CA ASP A 855 -26.65 -5.22 27.83
C ASP A 855 -26.33 -6.06 29.08
N VAL A 856 -25.65 -5.48 30.07
CA VAL A 856 -25.38 -6.12 31.37
C VAL A 856 -26.24 -5.40 32.41
N GLY A 857 -27.46 -5.90 32.61
CA GLY A 857 -28.40 -5.34 33.57
C GLY A 857 -27.77 -5.10 34.95
N GLY A 858 -27.86 -3.86 35.43
CA GLY A 858 -27.42 -3.47 36.77
C GLY A 858 -26.72 -2.12 36.79
N GLY A 859 -27.49 -1.04 36.91
CA GLY A 859 -27.00 0.34 36.96
C GLY A 859 -25.90 0.55 38.00
N LYS A 860 -24.69 0.82 37.51
CA LYS A 860 -23.63 1.67 38.07
C LYS A 860 -22.50 1.76 37.05
N GLU A 861 -22.09 2.98 36.72
CA GLU A 861 -20.99 3.31 35.81
C GLU A 861 -19.73 2.51 36.16
N LYS A 862 -19.18 1.79 35.18
CA LYS A 862 -17.87 1.12 35.30
C LYS A 862 -16.97 1.55 34.13
N GLU A 863 -15.67 1.63 34.44
CA GLU A 863 -14.56 1.68 33.46
C GLU A 863 -14.78 0.64 32.35
N GLY A 864 -14.28 0.88 31.13
CA GLY A 864 -14.55 0.07 29.94
C GLY A 864 -14.47 -1.44 30.21
N VAL A 865 -15.41 -2.22 29.67
CA VAL A 865 -15.46 -3.66 29.96
C VAL A 865 -14.38 -4.36 29.15
N TYR A 866 -13.44 -4.98 29.84
CA TYR A 866 -12.36 -5.75 29.24
C TYR A 866 -12.54 -7.24 29.49
N ALA A 867 -12.21 -8.06 28.49
CA ALA A 867 -12.13 -9.50 28.66
C ALA A 867 -11.13 -9.84 29.79
N PRO A 868 -11.54 -10.62 30.81
CA PRO A 868 -10.64 -11.01 31.89
C PRO A 868 -9.53 -11.92 31.38
N PRO A 869 -8.43 -12.13 32.13
CA PRO A 869 -7.48 -13.19 31.80
C PRO A 869 -8.19 -14.54 31.68
N GLY A 870 -7.95 -15.27 30.59
CA GLY A 870 -8.73 -16.45 30.25
C GLY A 870 -8.38 -17.02 28.89
N THR A 871 -9.06 -18.09 28.50
CA THR A 871 -8.94 -18.68 27.17
C THR A 871 -10.17 -18.31 26.36
N TYR A 872 -9.95 -17.71 25.18
CA TYR A 872 -10.98 -17.20 24.31
C TYR A 872 -10.81 -17.74 22.89
N LYS A 873 -11.87 -17.65 22.12
CA LYS A 873 -11.84 -17.71 20.66
C LYS A 873 -12.71 -16.57 20.13
N PHE A 874 -12.42 -16.12 18.91
CA PHE A 874 -13.34 -15.24 18.20
C PHE A 874 -14.27 -16.09 17.34
N VAL A 875 -15.55 -15.72 17.34
CA VAL A 875 -16.54 -16.24 16.41
C VAL A 875 -16.91 -15.10 15.47
N VAL A 876 -16.34 -15.13 14.27
CA VAL A 876 -16.63 -14.17 13.20
C VAL A 876 -17.86 -14.65 12.45
N ARG A 877 -18.83 -13.76 12.24
CA ARG A 877 -20.00 -14.04 11.42
C ARG A 877 -20.19 -12.96 10.37
N ALA A 878 -20.48 -13.36 9.14
CA ALA A 878 -20.88 -12.45 8.08
C ALA A 878 -22.28 -12.84 7.59
N LEU A 879 -23.19 -11.87 7.57
CA LEU A 879 -24.58 -12.05 7.16
C LEU A 879 -24.62 -12.35 5.66
N HIS A 880 -25.43 -13.33 5.26
CA HIS A 880 -25.70 -13.64 3.87
C HIS A 880 -26.33 -12.46 3.14
N ILE A 881 -26.15 -12.38 1.82
CA ILE A 881 -26.84 -11.39 0.98
C ILE A 881 -28.35 -11.67 1.07
N PHE A 882 -29.16 -10.66 1.36
CA PHE A 882 -30.60 -10.79 1.68
C PHE A 882 -30.93 -11.56 2.97
N GLY A 883 -29.95 -11.86 3.82
CA GLY A 883 -30.17 -12.59 5.07
C GLY A 883 -30.82 -11.74 6.17
N ASP A 884 -31.50 -12.41 7.11
CA ASP A 884 -32.07 -11.76 8.29
C ASP A 884 -31.04 -11.65 9.42
N LYS A 885 -30.74 -10.43 9.86
CA LYS A 885 -29.77 -10.15 10.92
C LYS A 885 -30.11 -10.81 12.26
N GLY A 886 -31.38 -11.15 12.52
CA GLY A 886 -31.85 -11.77 13.76
C GLY A 886 -31.62 -13.28 13.85
N GLU A 887 -31.34 -13.94 12.73
CA GLU A 887 -31.35 -15.40 12.64
C GLU A 887 -29.93 -15.96 12.50
N ALA A 888 -29.52 -16.84 13.42
CA ALA A 888 -28.14 -17.35 13.47
C ALA A 888 -27.75 -18.20 12.24
N ALA A 889 -28.74 -18.82 11.57
CA ALA A 889 -28.53 -19.66 10.39
C ALA A 889 -28.23 -18.85 9.12
N GLU A 890 -28.49 -17.55 9.13
CA GLU A 890 -28.31 -16.62 8.00
C GLU A 890 -26.89 -16.05 7.92
N TYR A 891 -25.93 -16.65 8.62
CA TYR A 891 -24.55 -16.20 8.67
C TYR A 891 -23.60 -17.32 8.29
N ASP A 892 -22.58 -16.99 7.50
CA ASP A 892 -21.37 -17.78 7.47
C ASP A 892 -20.55 -17.51 8.73
N VAL A 893 -19.96 -18.56 9.29
CA VAL A 893 -19.29 -18.52 10.59
C VAL A 893 -17.86 -19.04 10.47
N ALA A 894 -16.91 -18.27 11.01
CA ALA A 894 -15.53 -18.70 11.18
C ALA A 894 -15.13 -18.61 12.65
N GLU A 895 -14.53 -19.68 13.18
CA GLU A 895 -13.99 -19.69 14.53
C GLU A 895 -12.47 -19.63 14.49
N THR A 896 -11.88 -18.74 15.26
CA THR A 896 -10.43 -18.73 15.41
C THR A 896 -9.97 -19.88 16.31
N VAL A 897 -8.69 -20.25 16.20
CA VAL A 897 -8.07 -21.10 17.22
C VAL A 897 -8.22 -20.47 18.61
N PRO A 898 -8.41 -21.28 19.67
CA PRO A 898 -8.38 -20.78 21.03
C PRO A 898 -7.06 -20.07 21.32
N PHE A 899 -7.10 -18.98 22.08
CA PHE A 899 -5.93 -18.24 22.51
C PHE A 899 -6.09 -17.82 23.97
N ARG A 900 -4.97 -17.56 24.64
CA ARG A 900 -4.95 -17.18 26.05
C ARG A 900 -4.65 -15.70 26.18
N ILE A 901 -5.44 -15.02 26.98
CA ILE A 901 -5.16 -13.66 27.42
C ILE A 901 -4.56 -13.73 28.81
N ARG A 902 -3.41 -13.10 28.98
CA ARG A 902 -2.87 -12.74 30.30
C ARG A 902 -2.73 -11.23 30.37
N ARG A 903 -2.95 -10.67 31.55
CA ARG A 903 -2.63 -9.26 31.82
C ARG A 903 -1.37 -9.24 32.69
N ARG A 904 -0.48 -8.28 32.45
CA ARG A 904 0.62 -8.02 33.40
C ARG A 904 0.00 -7.55 34.72
N ILE A 905 0.15 -8.34 35.77
CA ILE A 905 -0.16 -7.91 37.13
C ILE A 905 1.02 -7.05 37.58
N ILE A 906 0.79 -5.77 37.85
CA ILE A 906 1.71 -4.99 38.68
C ILE A 906 1.53 -5.53 40.11
N THR A 907 2.37 -6.47 40.53
CA THR A 907 2.33 -7.00 41.88
C THR A 907 2.89 -5.95 42.85
N VAL A 908 2.02 -5.11 43.40
CA VAL A 908 2.38 -4.07 44.40
C VAL A 908 2.61 -4.64 45.82
N VAL A 909 2.46 -5.95 46.04
CA VAL A 909 2.42 -6.49 47.42
C VAL A 909 3.79 -6.89 48.02
N LEU A 910 4.92 -6.64 47.34
CA LEU A 910 6.26 -6.84 47.92
C LEU A 910 6.99 -5.52 48.26
N ALA A 911 6.26 -4.40 48.35
CA ALA A 911 6.84 -3.09 48.61
C ALA A 911 7.05 -2.73 50.09
N ILE A 912 6.56 -3.54 51.04
CA ILE A 912 6.64 -3.20 52.49
C ILE A 912 7.76 -3.94 53.23
N THR A 913 8.24 -5.08 52.72
CA THR A 913 9.34 -5.84 53.35
C THR A 913 10.70 -5.69 52.65
N GLY A 914 10.75 -5.20 51.41
CA GLY A 914 12.02 -4.93 50.70
C GLY A 914 12.72 -3.61 51.10
N LEU A 915 12.00 -2.70 51.78
CA LEU A 915 12.46 -1.33 52.04
C LEU A 915 13.61 -1.23 53.06
N ALA A 916 13.78 -2.22 53.93
CA ALA A 916 14.87 -2.26 54.91
C ALA A 916 16.16 -2.89 54.34
N LEU A 917 16.03 -3.79 53.36
CA LEU A 917 17.16 -4.47 52.71
C LEU A 917 17.79 -3.57 51.62
N LEU A 918 16.99 -2.74 50.95
CA LEU A 918 17.44 -1.89 49.85
C LEU A 918 18.36 -0.75 50.31
N VAL A 919 18.14 -0.20 51.51
CA VAL A 919 19.00 0.87 52.07
C VAL A 919 20.39 0.34 52.45
N TYR A 920 20.49 -0.93 52.83
CA TYR A 920 21.78 -1.59 53.09
C TYR A 920 22.50 -1.97 51.80
N ILE A 921 21.75 -2.37 50.76
CA ILE A 921 22.30 -2.79 49.46
C ILE A 921 22.77 -1.59 48.63
N VAL A 922 22.10 -0.43 48.70
CA VAL A 922 22.46 0.75 47.89
C VAL A 922 23.76 1.41 48.36
N THR A 923 24.07 1.41 49.66
CA THR A 923 25.37 1.88 50.15
C THR A 923 26.50 0.89 49.86
N SER A 924 26.24 -0.43 49.85
CA SER A 924 27.24 -1.41 49.42
C SER A 924 27.45 -1.48 47.90
N LEU A 925 26.45 -1.15 47.08
CA LEU A 925 26.56 -1.17 45.61
C LEU A 925 27.33 0.03 45.03
N TYR A 926 27.34 1.18 45.69
CA TYR A 926 28.12 2.33 45.26
C TYR A 926 29.63 2.09 45.40
N ASP A 927 30.04 1.39 46.47
CA ASP A 927 31.42 0.92 46.63
C ASP A 927 31.74 -0.32 45.77
N PHE A 928 30.73 -1.13 45.43
CA PHE A 928 30.87 -2.26 44.49
C PHE A 928 31.12 -1.78 43.05
N ALA A 929 30.40 -0.77 42.55
CA ALA A 929 30.55 -0.28 41.17
C ALA A 929 31.91 0.39 40.91
N ASN A 930 32.52 1.01 41.92
CA ASN A 930 33.90 1.52 41.84
C ASN A 930 34.97 0.42 41.96
N LEU A 931 34.63 -0.73 42.53
CA LEU A 931 35.52 -1.90 42.55
C LEU A 931 35.61 -2.60 41.18
N PHE A 932 34.60 -2.44 40.30
CA PHE A 932 34.47 -3.15 39.02
C PHE A 932 34.51 -2.27 37.75
N GLY A 933 34.82 -0.97 37.86
CA GLY A 933 35.22 -0.15 36.70
C GLY A 933 34.15 0.13 35.63
N ILE A 934 32.86 0.00 35.94
CA ILE A 934 31.74 -0.07 34.98
C ILE A 934 31.50 1.22 34.16
N PHE A 935 32.21 2.34 34.42
CA PHE A 935 32.00 3.62 33.73
C PHE A 935 33.25 4.28 33.14
N LYS A 936 34.19 3.49 32.58
CA LYS A 936 35.31 4.06 31.81
C LYS A 936 35.12 3.86 30.29
N PRO A 937 35.08 4.93 29.48
CA PRO A 937 35.15 4.78 28.03
C PRO A 937 36.54 4.26 27.61
N HIS A 938 36.57 3.19 26.81
CA HIS A 938 37.81 2.64 26.27
C HIS A 938 38.19 3.36 24.97
N SER A 939 39.43 3.87 24.87
CA SER A 939 39.95 4.46 23.63
C SER A 939 40.21 3.37 22.59
N GLY A 940 39.53 3.43 21.44
CA GLY A 940 39.73 2.51 20.31
C GLY A 940 40.09 3.23 19.02
N ILE A 941 40.51 2.49 18.01
CA ILE A 941 40.75 2.99 16.65
C ILE A 941 39.48 2.75 15.83
N ARG A 942 38.99 3.81 15.16
CA ARG A 942 37.86 3.75 14.23
C ARG A 942 38.41 3.55 12.82
N ILE A 943 38.01 2.48 12.13
CA ILE A 943 38.45 2.21 10.76
C ILE A 943 37.28 2.53 9.81
N SER A 944 37.36 3.66 9.10
CA SER A 944 36.40 4.06 8.05
C SER A 944 36.84 3.53 6.68
N GLN A 945 35.97 3.64 5.66
CA GLN A 945 36.29 3.18 4.29
C GLN A 945 37.53 3.90 3.71
N GLU A 946 37.72 5.19 4.04
CA GLU A 946 38.94 5.97 3.74
C GLU A 946 40.17 5.50 4.55
N GLY A 947 39.97 5.00 5.78
CA GLY A 947 41.04 4.46 6.63
C GLY A 947 41.60 3.13 6.13
N VAL A 948 40.80 2.33 5.42
CA VAL A 948 41.25 1.08 4.77
C VAL A 948 42.19 1.38 3.60
N GLU A 949 41.92 2.43 2.83
CA GLU A 949 42.82 2.89 1.77
C GLU A 949 44.16 3.41 2.33
N LEU A 950 44.15 4.05 3.51
CA LEU A 950 45.35 4.49 4.23
C LEU A 950 46.21 3.32 4.78
N LEU A 951 45.58 2.25 5.27
CA LEU A 951 46.28 1.02 5.68
C LEU A 951 46.92 0.30 4.48
N HIS A 952 46.30 0.35 3.30
CA HIS A 952 46.88 -0.13 2.05
C HIS A 952 47.93 0.83 1.46
N SER A 953 47.78 2.15 1.63
CA SER A 953 48.70 3.15 1.05
C SER A 953 50.00 3.32 1.83
N GLN A 954 50.05 2.93 3.11
CA GLN A 954 51.27 2.99 3.92
C GLN A 954 52.28 1.88 3.61
N THR A 955 51.97 0.96 2.68
CA THR A 955 52.85 -0.17 2.36
C THR A 955 53.20 -0.25 0.87
N THR A 956 54.06 0.66 0.38
CA THR A 956 55.12 0.32 -0.60
C THR A 956 56.32 1.27 -0.38
N PRO A 957 57.56 0.73 -0.23
CA PRO A 957 58.36 0.27 -1.37
C PRO A 957 59.00 -1.14 -1.24
N ASP A 958 59.18 -1.74 -2.42
CA ASP A 958 59.92 -2.96 -2.89
C ASP A 958 61.40 -3.07 -2.40
N PRO A 959 62.22 -4.17 -2.59
CA PRO A 959 61.99 -5.53 -3.11
C PRO A 959 62.50 -6.75 -2.29
N ARG A 960 61.99 -7.94 -2.66
CA ARG A 960 62.46 -9.37 -2.52
C ARG A 960 63.99 -9.58 -2.32
N PRO A 961 64.53 -10.73 -1.79
CA PRO A 961 64.13 -12.13 -2.10
C PRO A 961 64.37 -13.25 -1.05
N ARG A 962 63.77 -14.45 -1.23
CA ARG A 962 64.45 -15.77 -1.35
C ARG A 962 63.49 -16.97 -1.41
N GLN A 963 63.75 -17.80 -2.42
CA GLN A 963 63.27 -19.17 -2.69
C GLN A 963 63.51 -20.15 -1.53
N ARG A 964 62.66 -21.20 -1.40
CA ARG A 964 62.99 -22.60 -1.79
C ARG A 964 61.84 -23.58 -1.57
N ASP A 965 61.46 -24.22 -2.68
CA ASP A 965 61.20 -25.65 -2.91
C ASP A 965 60.71 -26.55 -1.77
N ALA A 966 59.54 -27.17 -1.97
CA ALA A 966 59.45 -28.64 -2.04
C ALA A 966 58.13 -29.06 -2.73
N ALA A 967 58.25 -29.52 -3.98
CA ALA A 967 57.25 -30.32 -4.66
C ALA A 967 57.37 -31.80 -4.24
N GLY A 968 56.24 -32.53 -4.18
CA GLY A 968 56.25 -33.98 -4.02
C GLY A 968 54.88 -34.66 -4.11
N ALA A 969 54.63 -35.26 -5.28
CA ALA A 969 53.76 -36.43 -5.54
C ALA A 969 52.22 -36.28 -5.64
N LEU A 970 51.79 -36.06 -6.90
CA LEU A 970 50.82 -36.82 -7.70
C LEU A 970 49.97 -37.95 -7.06
N ALA A 971 48.65 -37.80 -7.28
CA ALA A 971 47.72 -38.71 -7.97
C ALA A 971 47.18 -40.00 -7.31
N GLY A 972 45.86 -40.16 -7.50
CA GLY A 972 45.06 -41.38 -7.29
C GLY A 972 43.88 -41.06 -6.35
N GLY A 973 42.61 -41.27 -6.65
CA GLY A 973 41.89 -41.91 -7.74
C GLY A 973 40.41 -41.85 -7.35
N ALA A 974 39.52 -41.80 -8.34
CA ALA A 974 38.08 -41.66 -8.14
C ALA A 974 37.42 -42.88 -7.47
N ALA A 975 36.33 -42.61 -6.75
CA ALA A 975 35.00 -43.24 -6.82
C ALA A 975 34.41 -43.43 -5.42
N ASP A 976 33.17 -42.98 -5.21
CA ASP A 976 32.34 -43.62 -4.18
C ASP A 976 30.86 -43.68 -4.54
N LEU A 977 30.33 -44.88 -4.33
CA LEU A 977 29.00 -45.40 -4.63
C LEU A 977 28.31 -45.68 -3.28
N HIS A 978 27.09 -45.14 -3.13
CA HIS A 978 25.94 -45.69 -2.39
C HIS A 978 26.02 -46.24 -0.94
N ARG A 979 24.95 -45.83 -0.20
CA ARG A 979 24.29 -46.43 1.00
C ARG A 979 25.07 -46.25 2.32
N SER A 980 24.45 -45.89 3.46
CA SER A 980 23.08 -46.04 3.98
C SER A 980 22.87 -45.15 5.22
N GLN A 981 21.66 -44.64 5.45
CA GLN A 981 21.18 -44.15 6.78
C GLN A 981 21.20 -45.28 7.83
N PRO A 982 21.28 -45.07 9.18
CA PRO A 982 20.49 -44.07 9.96
C PRO A 982 21.15 -43.47 11.25
N GLY A 983 20.55 -42.42 11.83
CA GLY A 983 20.72 -42.04 13.25
C GLY A 983 20.97 -40.56 13.51
N LEU A 984 19.92 -39.81 13.84
CA LEU A 984 20.00 -38.46 14.40
C LEU A 984 20.26 -38.56 15.92
N GLY A 985 21.47 -38.20 16.35
CA GLY A 985 21.86 -38.09 17.75
C GLY A 985 22.79 -36.89 17.99
N THR A 986 22.38 -36.03 18.93
CA THR A 986 23.13 -34.96 19.63
C THR A 986 23.73 -33.80 18.82
N GLN A 987 23.37 -32.57 19.21
CA GLN A 987 23.99 -31.30 18.78
C GLN A 987 25.51 -31.36 19.00
N GLY A 988 26.28 -31.44 17.91
CA GLY A 988 27.73 -31.26 17.93
C GLY A 988 28.08 -29.78 17.71
N GLU A 989 28.97 -29.24 18.55
CA GLU A 989 29.48 -27.87 18.44
C GLU A 989 30.38 -27.78 17.18
N GLN A 990 30.24 -26.73 16.36
CA GLN A 990 31.01 -26.51 15.11
C GLN A 990 31.45 -25.03 14.99
N PHE A 991 32.74 -24.71 14.71
CA PHE A 991 33.23 -23.31 14.56
C PHE A 991 34.44 -23.15 13.59
N TYR A 992 34.73 -21.92 13.10
CA TYR A 992 35.69 -21.63 12.00
C TYR A 992 36.94 -20.81 12.43
N ILE A 993 38.05 -20.97 11.71
CA ILE A 993 39.17 -20.00 11.57
C ILE A 993 39.22 -19.60 10.08
N TYR A 994 39.06 -18.31 9.74
CA TYR A 994 38.87 -17.83 8.35
C TYR A 994 39.98 -16.89 7.84
N GLY A 995 40.23 -16.95 6.53
CA GLY A 995 40.67 -15.84 5.67
C GLY A 995 39.68 -15.68 4.50
N CYS A 996 39.21 -14.46 4.18
CA CYS A 996 38.07 -14.27 3.27
C CYS A 996 38.47 -14.32 1.77
N ALA A 997 37.58 -14.86 0.92
CA ALA A 997 37.68 -14.84 -0.55
C ALA A 997 36.89 -13.67 -1.18
N GLN A 998 37.30 -13.22 -2.38
CA GLN A 998 36.88 -11.97 -3.04
C GLN A 998 35.50 -11.95 -3.75
N ASP A 999 34.52 -12.81 -3.39
CA ASP A 999 33.23 -12.86 -4.11
C ASP A 999 32.01 -12.44 -3.23
N PRO A 1000 31.34 -11.30 -3.50
CA PRO A 1000 30.17 -10.83 -2.76
C PRO A 1000 28.86 -11.59 -3.04
N ALA A 1001 28.84 -12.55 -3.97
CA ALA A 1001 27.60 -13.16 -4.47
C ALA A 1001 27.01 -14.29 -3.60
N LEU A 1002 27.66 -14.70 -2.50
CA LEU A 1002 27.20 -15.85 -1.68
C LEU A 1002 26.34 -15.49 -0.45
N ALA A 1003 25.98 -14.21 -0.27
CA ALA A 1003 25.32 -13.72 0.96
C ALA A 1003 23.77 -13.68 0.93
N ARG A 1004 23.09 -14.40 0.03
CA ARG A 1004 21.60 -14.37 -0.08
C ARG A 1004 20.95 -15.73 -0.28
N SER A 1005 21.04 -16.62 0.70
CA SER A 1005 20.11 -17.78 0.80
C SER A 1005 19.63 -18.01 2.22
N GLU A 1006 18.34 -18.35 2.33
CA GLU A 1006 17.52 -18.42 3.55
C GLU A 1006 17.78 -19.63 4.47
N ASP A 1007 18.97 -20.23 4.42
CA ASP A 1007 19.32 -21.32 5.34
C ASP A 1007 20.79 -21.20 5.75
N LEU A 1008 21.05 -20.57 6.91
CA LEU A 1008 22.42 -20.28 7.40
C LEU A 1008 23.25 -21.56 7.61
N ALA A 1009 22.61 -22.69 7.92
CA ALA A 1009 23.29 -23.99 8.02
C ALA A 1009 23.71 -24.53 6.64
N GLU A 1010 22.93 -24.28 5.59
CA GLU A 1010 23.20 -24.73 4.23
C GLU A 1010 24.21 -23.82 3.51
N VAL A 1011 24.25 -22.52 3.85
CA VAL A 1011 25.31 -21.57 3.41
C VAL A 1011 26.65 -21.94 4.03
N ALA A 1012 26.67 -22.23 5.33
CA ALA A 1012 27.85 -22.70 6.06
C ALA A 1012 28.39 -24.04 5.51
N GLN A 1013 27.49 -24.95 5.09
CA GLN A 1013 27.82 -26.20 4.38
C GLN A 1013 28.27 -26.00 2.93
N LYS A 1014 27.69 -25.04 2.19
CA LYS A 1014 28.07 -24.74 0.80
C LYS A 1014 29.37 -23.96 0.69
N GLN A 1015 29.68 -23.09 1.65
CA GLN A 1015 30.99 -22.42 1.73
C GLN A 1015 32.11 -23.39 2.09
N SER A 1016 31.84 -24.39 2.94
CA SER A 1016 32.82 -25.44 3.27
C SER A 1016 33.10 -26.42 2.12
N ALA A 1017 32.16 -26.61 1.18
CA ALA A 1017 32.37 -27.41 -0.03
C ALA A 1017 33.20 -26.71 -1.13
N ASN A 1018 33.25 -25.37 -1.14
CA ASN A 1018 33.97 -24.57 -2.14
C ASN A 1018 35.29 -23.95 -1.64
N LEU A 1019 35.63 -24.10 -0.35
CA LEU A 1019 36.91 -23.67 0.21
C LEU A 1019 38.00 -24.73 -0.06
N ALA A 1020 38.39 -24.85 -1.33
CA ALA A 1020 39.67 -25.42 -1.72
C ALA A 1020 40.78 -24.35 -1.64
N GLN A 1021 40.85 -23.61 -0.52
CA GLN A 1021 41.99 -22.76 -0.17
C GLN A 1021 42.57 -23.24 1.16
N SER A 1022 43.89 -23.38 1.20
CA SER A 1022 44.69 -24.21 2.11
C SER A 1022 44.66 -23.87 3.60
N ASP A 1023 43.95 -22.84 4.07
CA ASP A 1023 44.25 -22.23 5.39
C ASP A 1023 43.04 -21.95 6.31
N ALA A 1024 41.81 -22.38 5.96
CA ALA A 1024 40.65 -22.30 6.87
C ALA A 1024 40.41 -23.62 7.63
N LYS A 1025 40.14 -23.57 8.94
CA LYS A 1025 39.94 -24.77 9.79
C LYS A 1025 38.61 -24.76 10.54
N LEU A 1026 37.94 -25.91 10.56
CA LEU A 1026 36.70 -26.14 11.32
C LEU A 1026 36.97 -26.96 12.59
N TRP A 1027 36.40 -26.51 13.70
CA TRP A 1027 36.54 -27.05 15.04
C TRP A 1027 35.21 -27.64 15.51
N PHE A 1028 35.20 -28.95 15.70
CA PHE A 1028 34.11 -29.74 16.23
C PHE A 1028 34.39 -30.13 17.69
N THR A 1029 33.38 -30.47 18.48
CA THR A 1029 33.57 -30.87 19.89
C THR A 1029 34.73 -31.87 20.09
N ASP A 1030 34.78 -32.93 19.26
CA ASP A 1030 35.81 -33.98 19.38
C ASP A 1030 37.23 -33.51 19.04
N ASN A 1031 37.38 -32.67 17.99
CA ASN A 1031 38.71 -32.16 17.62
C ASN A 1031 39.17 -31.00 18.52
N SER A 1032 38.22 -30.28 19.12
CA SER A 1032 38.46 -29.18 20.06
C SER A 1032 38.96 -29.71 21.40
N HIS A 1033 38.31 -30.77 21.91
CA HIS A 1033 38.73 -31.46 23.12
C HIS A 1033 40.11 -32.09 22.93
N LYS A 1034 40.32 -32.81 21.82
CA LYS A 1034 41.62 -33.40 21.47
C LYS A 1034 42.75 -32.36 21.36
N PHE A 1035 42.50 -31.20 20.75
CA PHE A 1035 43.49 -30.13 20.69
C PHE A 1035 43.87 -29.58 22.07
N LEU A 1036 42.88 -29.41 22.96
CA LEU A 1036 43.15 -29.02 24.34
C LEU A 1036 43.90 -30.13 25.09
N GLU A 1037 43.58 -31.40 24.88
CA GLU A 1037 44.34 -32.52 25.45
C GLU A 1037 45.79 -32.56 24.98
N GLU A 1038 46.03 -32.32 23.68
CA GLU A 1038 47.37 -32.40 23.08
C GLU A 1038 48.26 -31.19 23.44
N HIS A 1039 47.70 -29.98 23.45
CA HIS A 1039 48.48 -28.74 23.58
C HIS A 1039 48.30 -28.02 24.93
N PHE A 1040 47.19 -28.24 25.63
CA PHE A 1040 46.86 -27.58 26.90
C PHE A 1040 46.18 -28.53 27.91
N PRO A 1041 46.76 -29.71 28.20
CA PRO A 1041 46.09 -30.78 28.96
C PRO A 1041 45.65 -30.36 30.37
N TRP A 1042 46.31 -29.34 30.94
CA TRP A 1042 45.97 -28.78 32.25
C TRP A 1042 44.58 -28.10 32.28
N PHE A 1043 44.03 -27.69 31.14
CA PHE A 1043 42.76 -26.98 31.07
C PHE A 1043 41.55 -27.87 30.78
N VAL A 1044 41.77 -29.09 30.29
CA VAL A 1044 40.70 -30.02 29.84
C VAL A 1044 39.65 -30.26 30.92
N LYS A 1045 40.07 -30.46 32.18
CA LYS A 1045 39.14 -30.64 33.31
C LYS A 1045 38.24 -29.41 33.55
N THR A 1046 38.77 -28.20 33.35
CA THR A 1046 38.00 -26.95 33.48
C THR A 1046 37.06 -26.78 32.30
N TYR A 1047 37.54 -27.08 31.09
CA TYR A 1047 36.76 -27.06 29.86
C TYR A 1047 35.51 -27.95 29.97
N ASP A 1048 35.69 -29.20 30.41
CA ASP A 1048 34.58 -30.14 30.64
C ASP A 1048 33.67 -29.70 31.80
N GLY A 1049 34.21 -28.96 32.76
CA GLY A 1049 33.49 -28.45 33.93
C GLY A 1049 32.61 -27.21 33.69
N TYR A 1050 32.67 -26.57 32.52
CA TYR A 1050 31.80 -25.43 32.23
C TYR A 1050 30.33 -25.81 32.17
N LYS A 1051 29.50 -25.01 32.83
CA LYS A 1051 28.07 -25.27 33.03
C LYS A 1051 27.24 -25.07 31.76
N PHE A 1052 27.61 -24.09 30.95
CA PHE A 1052 26.92 -23.77 29.71
C PHE A 1052 27.83 -24.07 28.51
N PRO A 1053 27.29 -24.69 27.43
CA PRO A 1053 28.06 -24.98 26.22
C PRO A 1053 28.77 -23.74 25.66
N ILE A 1054 28.11 -22.58 25.68
CA ILE A 1054 28.69 -21.33 25.18
C ILE A 1054 30.00 -20.93 25.88
N GLN A 1055 30.17 -21.25 27.16
CA GLN A 1055 31.42 -20.98 27.87
C GLN A 1055 32.58 -21.80 27.29
N ARG A 1056 32.33 -23.04 26.84
CA ARG A 1056 33.33 -23.88 26.18
C ARG A 1056 33.73 -23.31 24.82
N VAL A 1057 32.78 -22.75 24.09
CA VAL A 1057 33.02 -22.07 22.81
C VAL A 1057 33.86 -20.79 23.02
N ASP A 1058 33.47 -19.96 23.99
CA ASP A 1058 34.15 -18.72 24.34
C ASP A 1058 35.61 -18.92 24.75
N VAL A 1059 35.91 -20.00 25.49
CA VAL A 1059 37.30 -20.24 25.92
C VAL A 1059 38.15 -20.87 24.84
N LEU A 1060 37.57 -21.76 24.02
CA LEU A 1060 38.31 -22.49 22.99
C LEU A 1060 38.97 -21.52 22.00
N ARG A 1061 38.25 -20.48 21.56
CA ARG A 1061 38.78 -19.46 20.64
C ARG A 1061 40.05 -18.79 21.17
N TYR A 1062 40.18 -18.57 22.48
CA TYR A 1062 41.40 -18.00 23.07
C TYR A 1062 42.60 -18.94 22.97
N PHE A 1063 42.39 -20.24 23.18
CA PHE A 1063 43.45 -21.25 23.03
C PHE A 1063 43.86 -21.46 21.57
N LEU A 1064 42.89 -21.40 20.65
CA LEU A 1064 43.16 -21.47 19.22
C LEU A 1064 44.00 -20.28 18.74
N LEU A 1065 43.61 -19.05 19.10
CA LEU A 1065 44.38 -17.84 18.77
C LEU A 1065 45.74 -17.80 19.47
N ARG A 1066 45.86 -18.32 20.70
CA ARG A 1066 47.16 -18.47 21.38
C ARG A 1066 48.12 -19.36 20.59
N HIS A 1067 47.62 -20.46 20.02
CA HIS A 1067 48.46 -21.48 19.36
C HIS A 1067 48.72 -21.16 17.88
N TYR A 1068 47.67 -20.84 17.12
CA TYR A 1068 47.75 -20.63 15.66
C TYR A 1068 47.84 -19.14 15.26
N GLY A 1069 47.36 -18.23 16.11
CA GLY A 1069 47.09 -16.85 15.71
C GLY A 1069 45.99 -16.75 14.66
N GLY A 1070 45.97 -15.65 13.90
CA GLY A 1070 44.98 -15.40 12.84
C GLY A 1070 43.75 -14.65 13.36
N ILE A 1071 42.60 -14.86 12.71
CA ILE A 1071 41.33 -14.20 13.05
C ILE A 1071 40.28 -15.27 13.34
N TYR A 1072 39.62 -15.15 14.50
CA TYR A 1072 38.45 -15.90 14.88
C TYR A 1072 37.18 -15.06 14.67
N MET A 1073 36.10 -15.71 14.21
CA MET A 1073 34.81 -15.08 13.94
C MET A 1073 33.68 -16.07 14.24
N ASP A 1074 32.68 -15.64 15.03
CA ASP A 1074 31.47 -16.43 15.30
C ASP A 1074 30.61 -16.58 14.02
N MET A 1075 29.86 -17.68 13.91
CA MET A 1075 29.09 -18.07 12.70
C MET A 1075 27.92 -17.15 12.33
N ASP A 1076 27.55 -16.22 13.21
CA ASP A 1076 26.55 -15.19 12.99
C ASP A 1076 27.14 -13.88 12.42
N ASN A 1077 28.45 -13.88 12.13
CA ASN A 1077 29.15 -12.78 11.47
C ASN A 1077 29.65 -13.24 10.09
N GLY A 1078 29.58 -12.36 9.09
CA GLY A 1078 30.08 -12.58 7.73
C GLY A 1078 31.09 -11.52 7.30
N CYS A 1079 31.91 -11.78 6.28
CA CYS A 1079 32.82 -10.77 5.73
C CYS A 1079 32.06 -9.78 4.83
N ALA A 1080 32.20 -8.47 5.06
CA ALA A 1080 31.74 -7.40 4.15
C ALA A 1080 32.83 -6.96 3.15
N ALA A 1081 34.11 -7.16 3.51
CA ALA A 1081 35.29 -6.91 2.66
C ALA A 1081 36.46 -7.83 3.06
N SER A 1082 37.59 -7.74 2.34
CA SER A 1082 38.80 -8.51 2.65
C SER A 1082 39.33 -8.19 4.05
N LEU A 1083 39.64 -9.21 4.84
CA LEU A 1083 40.23 -9.05 6.18
C LEU A 1083 41.74 -8.87 6.17
N GLU A 1084 42.38 -8.86 5.01
CA GLU A 1084 43.83 -8.72 4.87
C GLU A 1084 44.35 -7.48 5.61
N ALA A 1085 43.67 -6.35 5.50
CA ALA A 1085 44.07 -5.10 6.18
C ALA A 1085 44.11 -5.21 7.72
N VAL A 1086 43.26 -6.05 8.33
CA VAL A 1086 43.24 -6.24 9.79
C VAL A 1086 44.21 -7.33 10.26
N THR A 1087 44.78 -8.15 9.36
CA THR A 1087 45.84 -9.11 9.71
C THR A 1087 47.16 -8.44 10.08
N TYR A 1088 47.38 -7.20 9.65
CA TYR A 1088 48.55 -6.40 10.03
C TYR A 1088 48.48 -5.87 11.46
N ILE A 1089 47.34 -6.01 12.14
CA ILE A 1089 47.16 -5.60 13.52
C ILE A 1089 47.66 -6.73 14.45
N PRO A 1090 48.71 -6.51 15.27
CA PRO A 1090 49.34 -7.60 16.02
C PRO A 1090 48.42 -8.35 16.99
N ALA A 1091 47.44 -7.66 17.56
CA ALA A 1091 46.28 -8.26 18.22
C ALA A 1091 45.14 -7.23 18.30
N PHE A 1092 43.90 -7.69 18.17
CA PHE A 1092 42.72 -6.84 18.24
C PHE A 1092 41.46 -7.56 18.74
N THR A 1093 40.50 -6.75 19.19
CA THR A 1093 39.12 -7.17 19.52
C THR A 1093 38.14 -6.07 19.11
N THR A 1094 36.85 -6.37 19.08
CA THR A 1094 35.79 -5.48 18.59
C THR A 1094 34.90 -4.94 19.72
N ASP A 1095 34.12 -3.88 19.45
CA ASP A 1095 33.17 -3.32 20.42
C ASP A 1095 31.99 -4.28 20.67
N GLY A 1096 31.62 -4.48 21.93
CA GLY A 1096 30.45 -5.25 22.35
C GLY A 1096 29.24 -4.38 22.66
N GLY A 1097 29.39 -3.05 22.63
CA GLY A 1097 28.36 -2.10 23.03
C GLY A 1097 28.28 -1.92 24.56
N HIS A 1098 27.67 -0.82 24.98
CA HIS A 1098 27.45 -0.48 26.41
C HIS A 1098 28.69 -0.54 27.31
N GLY A 1099 29.89 -0.34 26.75
CA GLY A 1099 31.16 -0.25 27.49
C GLY A 1099 31.91 -1.57 27.70
N ALA A 1100 31.46 -2.69 27.12
CA ALA A 1100 32.19 -3.97 27.12
C ALA A 1100 32.79 -4.27 25.74
N LEU A 1101 33.92 -4.97 25.72
CA LEU A 1101 34.54 -5.50 24.50
C LEU A 1101 33.91 -6.83 24.11
N SER A 1102 33.61 -6.98 22.82
CA SER A 1102 33.06 -8.21 22.28
C SER A 1102 34.13 -9.28 22.15
N ASN A 1103 33.70 -10.54 22.25
CA ASN A 1103 34.53 -11.69 21.96
C ASN A 1103 34.12 -12.44 20.68
N ASN A 1104 33.15 -11.92 19.91
CA ASN A 1104 32.62 -12.54 18.69
C ASN A 1104 33.59 -12.49 17.49
N ILE A 1105 34.45 -11.47 17.44
CA ILE A 1105 35.50 -11.31 16.43
C ILE A 1105 36.78 -10.86 17.13
N ILE A 1106 37.81 -11.70 17.10
CA ILE A 1106 39.10 -11.45 17.75
C ILE A 1106 40.22 -11.95 16.83
N GLY A 1107 41.33 -11.23 16.73
CA GLY A 1107 42.48 -11.68 15.95
C GLY A 1107 43.81 -11.22 16.51
N GLY A 1108 44.88 -11.86 16.05
CA GLY A 1108 46.25 -11.49 16.41
C GLY A 1108 47.28 -12.58 16.13
N GLN A 1109 48.54 -12.26 16.40
CA GLN A 1109 49.65 -13.18 16.19
C GLN A 1109 49.70 -14.30 17.25
N PRO A 1110 50.17 -15.51 16.89
CA PRO A 1110 50.30 -16.60 17.85
C PRO A 1110 51.27 -16.22 18.97
N GLY A 1111 50.99 -16.69 20.19
CA GLY A 1111 51.82 -16.41 21.35
C GLY A 1111 51.80 -14.95 21.83
N HIS A 1112 50.88 -14.09 21.36
CA HIS A 1112 50.75 -12.73 21.88
C HIS A 1112 50.44 -12.74 23.39
N PRO A 1113 51.06 -11.87 24.22
CA PRO A 1113 50.87 -11.89 25.67
C PRO A 1113 49.41 -11.74 26.12
N TRP A 1114 48.58 -11.06 25.33
CA TRP A 1114 47.15 -10.95 25.62
C TRP A 1114 46.40 -12.28 25.55
N PHE A 1115 46.68 -13.16 24.58
CA PHE A 1115 46.07 -14.49 24.52
C PHE A 1115 46.57 -15.41 25.64
N MET A 1116 47.82 -15.22 26.07
CA MET A 1116 48.34 -15.90 27.27
C MET A 1116 47.61 -15.43 28.53
N LEU A 1117 47.39 -14.12 28.69
CA LEU A 1117 46.59 -13.59 29.80
C LEU A 1117 45.16 -14.12 29.78
N LEU A 1118 44.49 -14.15 28.62
CA LEU A 1118 43.14 -14.71 28.49
C LEU A 1118 43.12 -16.18 28.94
N THR A 1119 43.96 -17.02 28.35
CA THR A 1119 43.93 -18.47 28.63
C THR A 1119 44.35 -18.82 30.06
N GLU A 1120 45.34 -18.15 30.64
CA GLU A 1120 45.87 -18.46 31.98
C GLU A 1120 45.00 -17.93 33.13
N ASN A 1121 44.07 -17.01 32.85
CA ASN A 1121 43.20 -16.42 33.87
C ASN A 1121 41.75 -16.95 33.81
N LEU A 1122 41.44 -17.96 32.99
CA LEU A 1122 40.09 -18.53 32.93
C LEU A 1122 39.68 -19.29 34.21
N ILE A 1123 40.59 -20.07 34.80
CA ILE A 1123 40.26 -20.88 35.99
C ILE A 1123 39.85 -20.01 37.19
N PRO A 1124 40.60 -18.96 37.57
CA PRO A 1124 40.22 -18.09 38.68
C PRO A 1124 38.93 -17.30 38.46
N TRP A 1125 38.52 -17.12 37.19
CA TRP A 1125 37.33 -16.38 36.78
C TRP A 1125 36.11 -17.26 36.51
N ASN A 1126 36.23 -18.59 36.63
CA ASN A 1126 35.12 -19.53 36.47
C ASN A 1126 34.16 -19.51 37.69
N TRP A 1127 33.49 -18.39 37.88
CA TRP A 1127 32.58 -18.15 39.00
C TRP A 1127 31.18 -18.73 38.75
N ASN A 1128 30.58 -19.33 39.77
CA ASN A 1128 29.26 -19.96 39.69
C ASN A 1128 28.17 -19.08 40.35
N TRP A 1129 27.71 -18.06 39.63
CA TRP A 1129 26.63 -17.14 40.04
C TRP A 1129 25.23 -17.74 39.79
N PHE A 1130 24.17 -17.06 40.24
CA PHE A 1130 22.79 -17.54 40.04
C PHE A 1130 22.22 -17.17 38.65
N LEU A 1131 22.66 -16.05 38.08
CA LEU A 1131 22.16 -15.54 36.80
C LEU A 1131 23.00 -16.04 35.63
N PRO A 1132 22.43 -16.75 34.65
CA PRO A 1132 23.15 -17.27 33.48
C PRO A 1132 23.97 -16.21 32.73
N TYR A 1133 23.42 -15.02 32.50
CA TYR A 1133 24.12 -13.93 31.81
C TYR A 1133 25.38 -13.49 32.55
N VAL A 1134 25.30 -13.35 33.88
CA VAL A 1134 26.44 -12.95 34.71
C VAL A 1134 27.52 -14.03 34.72
N ILE A 1135 27.13 -15.32 34.80
CA ILE A 1135 28.09 -16.43 34.71
C ILE A 1135 28.84 -16.35 33.39
N ILE A 1136 28.11 -16.36 32.27
CA ILE A 1136 28.69 -16.45 30.92
C ILE A 1136 29.57 -15.23 30.63
N SER A 1137 29.07 -14.01 30.86
CA SER A 1137 29.81 -12.80 30.48
C SER A 1137 31.06 -12.53 31.32
N TYR A 1138 31.10 -12.94 32.61
CA TYR A 1138 32.27 -12.73 33.48
C TYR A 1138 33.24 -13.91 33.53
N SER A 1139 32.80 -15.15 33.23
CA SER A 1139 33.70 -16.30 33.25
C SER A 1139 34.50 -16.48 31.96
N SER A 1140 33.87 -16.16 30.82
CA SER A 1140 34.40 -16.48 29.50
C SER A 1140 34.05 -15.45 28.43
N GLY A 1141 32.99 -14.65 28.60
CA GLY A 1141 32.49 -13.71 27.60
C GLY A 1141 33.02 -12.27 27.70
N GLN A 1142 32.22 -11.31 27.22
CA GLN A 1142 32.59 -9.90 27.02
C GLN A 1142 33.25 -9.18 28.21
N TRP A 1143 32.79 -9.39 29.44
CA TRP A 1143 33.35 -8.71 30.61
C TRP A 1143 34.69 -9.30 31.03
N PHE A 1144 34.86 -10.62 30.86
CA PHE A 1144 36.16 -11.28 31.05
C PHE A 1144 37.21 -10.75 30.07
N VAL A 1145 36.87 -10.66 28.78
CA VAL A 1145 37.75 -10.13 27.73
C VAL A 1145 38.12 -8.67 28.01
N THR A 1146 37.15 -7.86 28.42
CA THR A 1146 37.36 -6.46 28.80
C THR A 1146 38.36 -6.33 29.96
N ALA A 1147 38.20 -7.13 31.02
CA ALA A 1147 39.11 -7.12 32.15
C ALA A 1147 40.55 -7.52 31.77
N MET A 1148 40.71 -8.50 30.86
CA MET A 1148 42.03 -8.92 30.37
C MET A 1148 42.65 -7.88 29.43
N PHE A 1149 41.86 -7.21 28.61
CA PHE A 1149 42.29 -6.07 27.78
C PHE A 1149 42.86 -4.94 28.64
N GLU A 1150 42.16 -4.54 29.70
CA GLU A 1150 42.66 -3.52 30.64
C GLU A 1150 43.91 -3.97 31.40
N ARG A 1151 43.99 -5.25 31.76
CA ARG A 1151 45.15 -5.81 32.44
C ARG A 1151 46.38 -5.79 31.53
N TYR A 1152 46.25 -6.13 30.26
CA TYR A 1152 47.34 -6.05 29.28
C TYR A 1152 47.89 -4.63 29.18
N HIS A 1153 47.02 -3.63 29.01
CA HIS A 1153 47.43 -2.23 28.91
C HIS A 1153 48.06 -1.68 30.19
N ARG A 1154 47.68 -2.20 31.37
CA ARG A 1154 48.37 -1.88 32.63
C ARG A 1154 49.76 -2.51 32.74
N LEU A 1155 50.00 -3.62 32.06
CA LEU A 1155 51.30 -4.30 32.05
C LEU A 1155 52.22 -3.82 30.92
N LEU A 1156 51.65 -3.19 29.88
CA LEU A 1156 52.39 -2.58 28.79
C LEU A 1156 53.14 -1.33 29.27
N GLN A 1157 54.46 -1.34 29.09
CA GLN A 1157 55.34 -0.23 29.45
C GLN A 1157 55.57 0.70 28.25
N SER A 1158 56.06 1.92 28.53
CA SER A 1158 56.32 2.94 27.51
C SER A 1158 57.38 2.54 26.47
N ASP A 1159 58.21 1.54 26.78
CA ASP A 1159 59.22 0.97 25.87
C ASP A 1159 58.68 -0.21 25.04
N HIS A 1160 57.36 -0.42 25.04
CA HIS A 1160 56.66 -1.52 24.37
C HIS A 1160 57.00 -2.92 24.93
N THR A 1161 57.58 -3.04 26.12
CA THR A 1161 57.67 -4.33 26.83
C THR A 1161 56.41 -4.59 27.65
N VAL A 1162 55.99 -5.84 27.80
CA VAL A 1162 54.85 -6.21 28.66
C VAL A 1162 55.38 -6.89 29.91
N LYS A 1163 55.20 -6.27 31.07
CA LYS A 1163 55.73 -6.76 32.35
C LYS A 1163 55.29 -8.20 32.61
N GLY A 1164 56.26 -9.12 32.70
CA GLY A 1164 56.04 -10.56 32.90
C GLY A 1164 56.10 -11.41 31.62
N PHE A 1165 56.34 -10.80 30.46
CA PHE A 1165 56.49 -11.47 29.18
C PHE A 1165 57.77 -10.98 28.47
N GLU A 1166 58.49 -11.89 27.82
CA GLU A 1166 59.70 -11.56 27.07
C GLU A 1166 59.34 -10.96 25.69
N GLY A 1167 60.15 -10.00 25.20
CA GLY A 1167 59.97 -9.35 23.90
C GLY A 1167 59.31 -7.97 23.94
N THR A 1168 59.34 -7.28 22.79
CA THR A 1168 58.63 -6.02 22.56
C THR A 1168 57.33 -6.27 21.78
N TRP A 1169 56.25 -5.65 22.21
CA TRP A 1169 54.89 -5.90 21.77
C TRP A 1169 54.15 -4.59 21.53
N ALA A 1170 53.41 -4.52 20.42
CA ALA A 1170 52.59 -3.37 20.10
C ALA A 1170 51.41 -3.21 21.08
N PRO A 1171 50.82 -2.00 21.19
CA PRO A 1171 49.54 -1.82 21.87
C PRO A 1171 48.45 -2.72 21.28
N LEU A 1172 47.53 -3.18 22.12
CA LEU A 1172 46.41 -4.00 21.69
C LEU A 1172 45.30 -3.09 21.15
N HIS A 1173 44.82 -3.35 19.93
CA HIS A 1173 43.90 -2.44 19.27
C HIS A 1173 42.44 -2.84 19.52
N HIS A 1174 41.63 -1.86 19.90
CA HIS A 1174 40.17 -2.00 19.95
C HIS A 1174 39.58 -1.41 18.66
N VAL A 1175 38.92 -2.23 17.84
CA VAL A 1175 38.31 -1.81 16.57
C VAL A 1175 36.86 -1.42 16.81
N LEU A 1176 36.56 -0.13 16.62
CA LEU A 1176 35.24 0.43 16.88
C LEU A 1176 34.22 0.07 15.81
N MET A 1177 33.03 -0.22 16.30
CA MET A 1177 32.01 -1.00 15.65
C MET A 1177 30.66 -0.25 15.80
N ASP A 1178 30.44 0.84 15.05
CA ASP A 1178 29.34 1.79 15.33
C ASP A 1178 28.05 1.50 14.55
N SER A 1179 27.03 1.00 15.26
CA SER A 1179 25.70 0.65 14.71
C SER A 1179 24.62 1.74 14.90
N ARG A 1180 24.99 2.95 15.34
CA ARG A 1180 24.02 4.03 15.60
C ARG A 1180 23.51 4.70 14.31
N PRO A 1181 22.24 5.17 14.25
CA PRO A 1181 21.66 5.80 13.06
C PRO A 1181 22.44 7.04 12.61
N GLY A 1182 22.85 7.08 11.33
CA GLY A 1182 23.55 8.22 10.73
C GLY A 1182 25.09 8.18 10.77
N HIS A 1183 25.70 7.09 11.23
CA HIS A 1183 27.14 6.86 11.18
C HIS A 1183 27.56 6.01 9.96
N ASP A 1184 28.83 6.11 9.54
CA ASP A 1184 29.37 5.47 8.33
C ASP A 1184 29.17 3.95 8.32
N PRO A 1185 28.80 3.33 7.19
CA PRO A 1185 28.59 1.90 7.09
C PRO A 1185 29.90 1.11 7.31
N TRP A 1186 29.74 -0.02 7.98
CA TRP A 1186 30.78 -0.99 8.32
C TRP A 1186 31.61 -1.47 7.13
N VAL A 1187 32.93 -1.54 7.30
CA VAL A 1187 33.84 -1.82 6.18
C VAL A 1187 34.19 -3.30 6.02
N PHE A 1188 34.43 -4.04 7.10
CA PHE A 1188 34.99 -5.41 7.01
C PHE A 1188 34.01 -6.55 7.32
N TRP A 1189 32.96 -6.31 8.09
CA TRP A 1189 32.06 -7.36 8.60
C TRP A 1189 30.59 -7.02 8.41
N THR A 1190 29.78 -8.06 8.22
CA THR A 1190 28.31 -8.03 8.28
C THR A 1190 27.87 -8.83 9.50
N GLN A 1191 26.77 -8.44 10.14
CA GLN A 1191 26.22 -9.15 11.29
C GLN A 1191 24.79 -9.59 10.96
N VAL A 1192 24.52 -10.89 11.06
CA VAL A 1192 23.16 -11.45 11.03
C VAL A 1192 22.83 -11.82 12.47
N HIS A 1193 21.66 -11.47 13.01
CA HIS A 1193 21.37 -11.70 14.43
C HIS A 1193 21.42 -13.20 14.80
N GLY A 1194 22.49 -13.63 15.47
CA GLY A 1194 22.64 -14.97 16.03
C GLY A 1194 21.93 -15.13 17.38
N GLY A 1195 21.38 -16.33 17.61
CA GLY A 1195 20.35 -16.59 18.63
C GLY A 1195 20.80 -17.03 20.02
N THR A 1196 22.04 -16.80 20.46
CA THR A 1196 22.53 -17.34 21.76
C THR A 1196 22.36 -16.42 22.97
N TRP A 1197 21.88 -15.18 22.80
CA TRP A 1197 21.76 -14.18 23.88
C TRP A 1197 20.32 -13.85 24.30
N THR A 1198 19.33 -14.69 23.98
CA THR A 1198 17.90 -14.44 24.27
C THR A 1198 17.46 -14.88 25.68
N ASN A 1199 18.29 -14.67 26.70
CA ASN A 1199 17.89 -14.93 28.09
C ASN A 1199 17.24 -13.69 28.72
N TRP A 1200 16.23 -13.90 29.57
CA TRP A 1200 15.44 -12.84 30.19
C TRP A 1200 16.27 -11.87 31.05
N ASP A 1201 17.38 -12.34 31.62
CA ASP A 1201 18.29 -11.57 32.47
C ASP A 1201 19.17 -10.61 31.64
N SER A 1202 19.44 -10.92 30.37
CA SER A 1202 20.15 -10.01 29.45
C SER A 1202 19.33 -8.74 29.17
N ALA A 1203 18.03 -8.88 28.87
CA ALA A 1203 17.13 -7.75 28.64
C ALA A 1203 16.96 -6.87 29.90
N MET A 1204 16.98 -7.48 31.08
CA MET A 1204 16.92 -6.78 32.36
C MET A 1204 18.14 -5.88 32.58
N PHE A 1205 19.36 -6.38 32.34
CA PHE A 1205 20.58 -5.57 32.50
C PHE A 1205 20.71 -4.49 31.42
N GLY A 1206 20.25 -4.75 30.19
CA GLY A 1206 20.18 -3.73 29.13
C GLY A 1206 19.31 -2.54 29.53
N TRP A 1207 18.11 -2.80 30.06
CA TRP A 1207 17.21 -1.75 30.56
C TRP A 1207 17.81 -0.94 31.71
N ILE A 1208 18.49 -1.59 32.65
CA ILE A 1208 19.15 -0.91 33.78
C ILE A 1208 20.23 0.06 33.27
N GLY A 1209 21.03 -0.37 32.28
CA GLY A 1209 22.07 0.46 31.67
C GLY A 1209 21.50 1.70 30.97
N GLU A 1210 20.45 1.55 30.18
CA GLU A 1210 19.82 2.64 29.43
C GLU A 1210 19.13 3.69 30.30
N ASN A 1211 18.75 3.33 31.54
CA ASN A 1211 17.94 4.17 32.42
C ASN A 1211 18.67 4.62 33.70
N ILE A 1212 20.00 4.45 33.75
CA ILE A 1212 20.81 4.70 34.95
C ILE A 1212 20.64 6.14 35.50
N LEU A 1213 20.56 7.15 34.62
CA LEU A 1213 20.38 8.55 35.03
C LEU A 1213 19.00 8.85 35.58
N ILE A 1214 17.96 8.16 35.09
CA ILE A 1214 16.58 8.28 35.58
C ILE A 1214 16.46 7.63 36.95
N ILE A 1215 17.12 6.48 37.14
CA ILE A 1215 17.16 5.77 38.42
C ILE A 1215 17.88 6.61 39.48
N VAL A 1216 19.03 7.20 39.13
CA VAL A 1216 19.78 8.10 40.03
C VAL A 1216 19.01 9.40 40.29
N GLY A 1217 18.44 10.03 39.27
CA GLY A 1217 17.63 11.25 39.41
C GLY A 1217 16.38 11.02 40.26
N GLY A 1218 15.72 9.87 40.11
CA GLY A 1218 14.60 9.45 40.93
C GLY A 1218 14.98 9.25 42.40
N ALA A 1219 16.15 8.66 42.67
CA ALA A 1219 16.66 8.48 44.03
C ALA A 1219 16.99 9.83 44.71
N VAL A 1220 17.59 10.77 43.98
CA VAL A 1220 17.90 12.12 44.49
C VAL A 1220 16.63 12.92 44.75
N ALA A 1221 15.67 12.90 43.82
CA ALA A 1221 14.39 13.58 43.98
C ALA A 1221 13.60 13.01 45.17
N PHE A 1222 13.61 11.69 45.34
CA PHE A 1222 12.96 11.02 46.46
C PHE A 1222 13.63 11.34 47.80
N GLY A 1223 14.97 11.40 47.84
CA GLY A 1223 15.75 11.85 49.00
C GLY A 1223 15.45 13.30 49.40
N ALA A 1224 15.37 14.20 48.41
CA ALA A 1224 15.00 15.59 48.64
C ALA A 1224 13.55 15.72 49.17
N LEU A 1225 12.62 14.93 48.63
CA LEU A 1225 11.23 14.86 49.09
C LEU A 1225 11.10 14.31 50.51
N THR A 1226 11.93 13.33 50.89
CA THR A 1226 11.94 12.80 52.26
C THR A 1226 12.54 13.78 53.25
N ILE A 1227 13.64 14.46 52.90
CA ILE A 1227 14.22 15.53 53.73
C ILE A 1227 13.21 16.67 53.89
N TRP A 1228 12.54 17.07 52.81
CA TRP A 1228 11.49 18.09 52.85
C TRP A 1228 10.30 17.68 53.73
N CYS A 1229 9.83 16.44 53.63
CA CYS A 1229 8.78 15.89 54.48
C CYS A 1229 9.21 15.81 55.96
N CYS A 1230 10.44 15.38 56.25
CA CYS A 1230 10.99 15.36 57.62
C CYS A 1230 11.11 16.78 58.20
N CYS A 1231 11.59 17.76 57.44
CA CYS A 1231 11.64 19.15 57.87
C CYS A 1231 10.23 19.74 58.11
N ARG A 1232 9.23 19.35 57.31
CA ARG A 1232 7.82 19.74 57.51
C ARG A 1232 7.17 19.07 58.72
N CYS A 1233 7.51 17.82 59.02
CA CYS A 1233 7.04 17.10 60.21
C CYS A 1233 7.66 17.67 61.49
N CYS A 1234 8.97 17.98 61.49
CA CYS A 1234 9.63 18.65 62.62
C CYS A 1234 9.10 20.07 62.87
N ALA A 1235 8.68 20.79 61.82
CA ALA A 1235 8.04 22.10 61.97
C ALA A 1235 6.59 22.02 62.49
N ARG A 1236 5.89 20.89 62.31
CA ARG A 1236 4.54 20.66 62.84
C ARG A 1236 4.51 20.15 64.28
N GLN A 1237 5.55 19.47 64.76
CA GLN A 1237 5.64 18.98 66.14
C GLN A 1237 5.88 20.08 67.19
N LYS A 1238 6.17 21.32 66.80
CA LYS A 1238 6.35 22.46 67.73
C LYS A 1238 5.08 23.26 68.05
N LYS A 1239 3.88 22.80 67.65
CA LYS A 1239 2.64 23.59 67.81
C LYS A 1239 1.42 22.88 68.41
N SER A 1240 1.54 21.72 69.04
CA SER A 1240 0.38 21.09 69.70
C SER A 1240 0.71 20.28 70.95
N ASP A 1241 1.30 20.91 71.97
CA ASP A 1241 1.21 20.42 73.35
C ASP A 1241 1.20 21.62 74.30
N GLY A 1242 0.06 21.91 74.92
CA GLY A 1242 -0.06 23.01 75.86
C GLY A 1242 -1.46 23.45 76.24
N TYR A 1243 -2.39 22.54 76.52
CA TYR A 1243 -3.51 22.82 77.42
C TYR A 1243 -3.63 21.66 78.41
N LYS A 1244 -3.31 21.94 79.69
CA LYS A 1244 -3.56 21.06 80.83
C LYS A 1244 -4.68 21.66 81.71
N PRO A 1245 -5.54 20.84 82.33
CA PRO A 1245 -6.63 21.29 83.18
C PRO A 1245 -6.17 21.60 84.62
N LEU A 1246 -6.92 22.50 85.27
CA LEU A 1246 -6.77 22.96 86.66
C LEU A 1246 -7.79 22.27 87.58
N GLU A 1247 -7.28 21.60 88.61
CA GLU A 1247 -7.84 21.36 89.95
C GLU A 1247 -6.61 21.29 90.87
N GLY A 1248 -6.44 21.90 92.04
CA GLY A 1248 -7.18 22.84 92.88
C GLY A 1248 -6.46 22.83 94.24
N GLN A 1249 -5.91 23.98 94.67
CA GLN A 1249 -5.44 24.38 96.04
C GLN A 1249 -4.38 23.50 96.77
N GLU A 1250 -3.43 23.99 97.57
CA GLU A 1250 -3.09 25.29 98.15
C GLU A 1250 -1.68 25.20 98.81
N LEU A 1251 -0.96 26.34 98.89
CA LEU A 1251 0.03 26.78 99.92
C LEU A 1251 1.34 25.96 100.07
N ASP A 1252 2.54 26.49 100.34
CA ASP A 1252 3.00 27.80 100.79
C ASP A 1252 4.56 27.86 100.74
N HIS A 1253 5.10 29.08 100.72
CA HIS A 1253 6.43 29.51 101.21
C HIS A 1253 7.75 28.88 100.68
N VAL A 1254 8.51 29.63 99.85
CA VAL A 1254 9.67 30.50 100.17
C VAL A 1254 10.27 31.01 98.85
#